data_AF-D7TJY9-F1
#
_entry.id   AF-D7TJY9-F1
#
_cell.length_a   1.000
_cell.length_b   1.000
_cell.length_c   1.000
_cell.angle_alpha   90.00
_cell.angle_beta   90.00
_cell.angle_gamma   90.00
#
_symmetry.space_group_name_H-M   'P 1'
#
loop_
_entity.id
_entity.type
_entity.pdbx_description
1 polymer ?
#
loop_
_entity_poly.entity_id
_entity_poly.type
_entity_poly.pdbx_seq_one_letter_code
_entity_poly.pdbx_strand_id
1 'polypeptide(L)'
;MQRSSLLCSSSSFSPLPTVLPTSNHFALPVRGRPTRPVVASVRLPLTRLRNYRHTLSPLHSTATEEVLETSKVESEFVEVGYISSVHGLQGEIRVKPNTDFPELRFAEPGIRWLRQQFSGKETIREVELVEGRGHPGQKTWILKFGGIDTVEEAKQLVGSSLLVREDDRPELEEGEFYSRDLLGMRVTLKETGEPVGTVVNVFSTGANDLLQVMLDPSVKTPDHTGNPKSETGVSGPLVWVPFVEAIVPNVDMNKREMQITPPKGLLELNLRSHERSKKERRQLEWKQRRKFQRRLIAAKKKLHEMEQQHVFHGFRFGQKAQRSLLADQIVGVNSKLLQQALQNIELSSQRWSSSEFISTKLTKLGQRTLKVSKKCLTTPGSEEKLDSNFELQEKGLHLMSKGKMAIVLFVNDSEKHGRCSVPELVDSESAGNSTSFLQTLLSDDRISLKKEDRVSVPLIMVSPAHEVHSLENLFSNHDHFAFDPKKVWFLEDEKLPVVSNSLGGENTQKILMKSPWEILQTSVGSGGVISLLSSENILDNLSEMGVEYIEICSVNEEFVSGHSLLGLVSSLESDVGIQISEGIEDIEENFHMIFSMKFMSKLAKQMKKLQFHGIPKLNSHVEMVEKEWVDVTPTSPNSLELGCSIYSSLNACSLDKVCVVEIRE
;
A
#
# COMPACT_ATOMS: atom_id res chain seq x y z
N MET A 1 -39.68 29.16 1.23
CA MET A 1 -39.63 27.85 1.91
C MET A 1 -38.63 28.00 3.03
N GLN A 2 -39.16 27.85 4.24
CA GLN A 2 -38.66 28.40 5.50
C GLN A 2 -37.34 27.77 5.95
N ARG A 3 -36.51 28.56 6.64
CA ARG A 3 -35.24 28.13 7.24
C ARG A 3 -35.54 27.53 8.60
N SER A 4 -34.98 26.37 8.90
CA SER A 4 -34.86 25.86 10.27
C SER A 4 -33.70 26.61 10.95
N SER A 5 -34.02 27.54 11.84
CA SER A 5 -33.04 28.28 12.65
C SER A 5 -33.21 27.94 14.11
N LEU A 6 -32.11 27.60 14.80
CA LEU A 6 -32.06 27.79 16.25
C LEU A 6 -31.49 29.17 16.49
N LEU A 7 -32.19 29.97 17.28
CA LEU A 7 -31.77 31.33 17.55
C LEU A 7 -30.56 31.28 18.51
N CYS A 8 -29.41 31.82 18.09
CA CYS A 8 -28.44 32.48 18.99
C CYS A 8 -27.32 33.30 18.31
N SER A 9 -27.09 34.46 18.93
CA SER A 9 -26.06 35.52 18.86
C SER A 9 -25.00 35.60 17.73
N SER A 10 -24.95 36.79 17.10
CA SER A 10 -24.00 37.20 16.07
C SER A 10 -22.78 37.99 16.61
N SER A 11 -21.59 37.69 16.11
CA SER A 11 -20.46 38.64 16.07
C SER A 11 -19.68 38.47 14.76
N SER A 12 -19.87 39.41 13.84
CA SER A 12 -19.22 39.45 12.53
C SER A 12 -18.01 40.39 12.52
N PHE A 13 -16.89 39.85 12.05
CA PHE A 13 -15.66 40.57 11.67
C PHE A 13 -15.84 41.38 10.37
N SER A 14 -15.03 42.42 10.21
CA SER A 14 -14.82 43.16 8.96
C SER A 14 -13.34 43.65 8.89
N PRO A 15 -12.80 44.09 7.72
CA PRO A 15 -11.66 43.42 7.09
C PRO A 15 -10.37 44.27 7.00
N LEU A 16 -9.25 43.59 6.73
CA LEU A 16 -7.94 44.19 6.39
C LEU A 16 -7.85 44.52 4.88
N PRO A 17 -7.11 45.57 4.49
CA PRO A 17 -6.88 45.91 3.09
C PRO A 17 -5.63 45.24 2.49
N THR A 18 -5.73 44.99 1.19
CA THR A 18 -4.73 44.40 0.29
C THR A 18 -3.86 45.48 -0.36
N VAL A 19 -2.53 45.32 -0.39
CA VAL A 19 -1.66 45.99 -1.39
C VAL A 19 -0.55 45.02 -1.84
N LEU A 20 -0.46 44.85 -3.15
CA LEU A 20 0.56 44.09 -3.91
C LEU A 20 1.90 44.84 -3.96
N PRO A 21 3.01 44.15 -4.31
CA PRO A 21 3.71 44.62 -5.51
C PRO A 21 4.22 43.50 -6.45
N THR A 22 4.51 43.96 -7.66
CA THR A 22 4.83 43.28 -8.91
C THR A 22 6.29 42.81 -9.03
N SER A 23 6.55 41.96 -10.03
CA SER A 23 7.82 41.32 -10.36
C SER A 23 8.71 42.08 -11.36
N ASN A 24 10.00 41.69 -11.36
CA ASN A 24 11.05 41.76 -12.40
C ASN A 24 11.91 43.04 -12.48
N HIS A 25 13.23 42.90 -12.28
CA HIS A 25 14.20 42.65 -13.38
C HIS A 25 15.62 42.36 -12.86
N PHE A 26 16.33 41.54 -13.63
CA PHE A 26 17.73 41.10 -13.51
C PHE A 26 18.76 42.22 -13.71
N ALA A 27 19.91 42.13 -13.02
CA ALA A 27 21.24 42.38 -13.61
C ALA A 27 22.38 41.86 -12.70
N LEU A 28 23.27 41.03 -13.26
CA LEU A 28 24.64 40.73 -12.80
C LEU A 28 25.60 41.83 -13.33
N PRO A 29 26.81 42.05 -12.76
CA PRO A 29 27.98 41.27 -13.20
C PRO A 29 29.11 41.01 -12.17
N VAL A 30 29.67 39.80 -12.26
CA VAL A 30 31.12 39.46 -12.46
C VAL A 30 32.19 39.73 -11.37
N ARG A 31 32.97 38.64 -11.15
CA ARG A 31 34.38 38.47 -10.71
C ARG A 31 34.78 38.60 -9.24
N GLY A 32 35.45 37.54 -8.77
CA GLY A 32 36.56 37.65 -7.80
C GLY A 32 36.69 36.49 -6.82
N ARG A 33 37.34 35.38 -7.21
CA ARG A 33 38.21 34.62 -6.28
C ARG A 33 39.41 35.52 -5.94
N PRO A 34 40.05 35.46 -4.76
CA PRO A 34 40.70 34.21 -4.32
C PRO A 34 40.88 33.99 -2.79
N THR A 35 41.54 32.86 -2.50
CA THR A 35 42.43 32.54 -1.36
C THR A 35 41.87 32.24 0.05
N ARG A 36 42.15 30.99 0.46
CA ARG A 36 42.32 30.54 1.86
C ARG A 36 43.36 31.41 2.61
N PRO A 37 43.30 31.40 3.95
CA PRO A 37 44.39 30.72 4.64
C PRO A 37 43.93 29.72 5.71
N VAL A 38 44.82 28.77 5.92
CA VAL A 38 44.89 27.80 7.02
C VAL A 38 45.40 28.54 8.26
N VAL A 39 44.77 28.39 9.44
CA VAL A 39 45.48 28.26 10.74
C VAL A 39 44.63 27.48 11.76
N ALA A 40 45.35 26.54 12.37
CA ALA A 40 45.21 25.76 13.58
C ALA A 40 44.14 26.04 14.67
N SER A 41 43.72 24.89 15.21
CA SER A 41 43.21 24.55 16.52
C SER A 41 43.66 25.43 17.70
N VAL A 42 42.69 25.81 18.55
CA VAL A 42 42.88 25.92 20.00
C VAL A 42 41.66 25.29 20.69
N ARG A 43 41.90 24.18 21.39
CA ARG A 43 41.08 23.72 22.51
C ARG A 43 41.80 24.19 23.78
N LEU A 44 41.08 24.74 24.76
CA LEU A 44 41.23 24.51 26.21
C LEU A 44 40.33 25.48 27.03
N PRO A 45 40.09 25.24 28.33
CA PRO A 45 38.76 24.97 28.90
C PRO A 45 38.38 26.03 29.96
N LEU A 46 37.52 25.64 30.93
CA LEU A 46 37.17 26.30 32.22
C LEU A 46 35.69 26.72 32.27
N THR A 47 34.83 25.90 32.87
CA THR A 47 34.47 25.79 34.31
C THR A 47 33.53 26.87 34.82
N ARG A 48 32.32 26.40 35.16
CA ARG A 48 31.47 26.76 36.29
C ARG A 48 31.80 28.08 37.01
N LEU A 49 30.86 29.02 36.94
CA LEU A 49 30.43 29.77 38.12
C LEU A 49 28.93 29.56 38.33
N ARG A 50 28.65 29.18 39.56
CA ARG A 50 27.37 28.80 40.15
C ARG A 50 26.91 30.04 40.91
N ASN A 51 25.72 30.56 40.62
CA ASN A 51 24.97 31.36 41.59
C ASN A 51 23.51 30.90 41.61
N TYR A 52 23.15 30.36 42.78
CA TYR A 52 21.83 30.26 43.41
C TYR A 52 21.11 31.62 43.35
N ARG A 53 19.80 31.84 43.46
CA ARG A 53 18.53 31.12 43.73
C ARG A 53 17.48 32.07 43.08
N HIS A 54 16.39 31.62 42.49
CA HIS A 54 15.12 31.50 43.19
C HIS A 54 14.25 30.43 42.51
N THR A 55 13.85 29.49 43.34
CA THR A 55 12.86 28.44 43.11
C THR A 55 11.47 29.05 43.05
N LEU A 56 10.73 28.82 41.97
CA LEU A 56 9.28 28.87 41.96
C LEU A 56 8.75 27.52 41.48
N SER A 57 7.94 26.92 42.36
CA SER A 57 7.32 25.62 42.26
C SER A 57 6.30 25.57 41.11
N PRO A 58 6.09 24.39 40.49
CA PRO A 58 5.03 24.21 39.52
C PRO A 58 3.69 24.30 40.25
N LEU A 59 2.91 25.33 39.97
CA LEU A 59 1.52 25.36 40.40
C LEU A 59 0.75 24.32 39.59
N HIS A 60 0.41 23.24 40.28
CA HIS A 60 -0.67 22.34 39.93
C HIS A 60 -1.88 23.15 39.47
N SER A 61 -2.28 22.96 38.22
CA SER A 61 -3.67 23.21 37.82
C SER A 61 -4.41 21.91 38.10
N THR A 62 -4.98 21.79 39.30
CA THR A 62 -6.06 20.84 39.57
C THR A 62 -7.23 21.28 38.69
N ALA A 63 -7.30 20.72 37.49
CA ALA A 63 -8.55 20.63 36.76
C ALA A 63 -9.41 19.64 37.54
N THR A 64 -10.23 20.16 38.43
CA THR A 64 -11.33 19.39 39.01
C THR A 64 -12.27 19.11 37.85
N GLU A 65 -12.30 17.84 37.41
CA GLU A 65 -13.46 17.28 36.74
C GLU A 65 -14.62 17.41 37.72
N GLU A 66 -15.47 18.41 37.54
CA GLU A 66 -16.83 18.31 38.03
C GLU A 66 -17.57 17.35 37.10
N VAL A 67 -17.52 16.08 37.51
CA VAL A 67 -18.51 15.07 37.16
C VAL A 67 -19.87 15.69 37.51
N LEU A 68 -20.58 16.17 36.49
CA LEU A 68 -21.96 16.63 36.67
C LEU A 68 -22.80 15.37 36.88
N GLU A 69 -22.98 15.01 38.15
CA GLU A 69 -23.96 14.03 38.58
C GLU A 69 -25.33 14.42 38.03
N THR A 70 -25.96 13.48 37.37
CA THR A 70 -27.34 13.54 36.90
C THR A 70 -28.29 13.55 38.08
N SER A 71 -28.46 14.71 38.71
CA SER A 71 -29.63 14.99 39.54
C SER A 71 -30.58 15.88 38.73
N LYS A 72 -31.70 15.30 38.32
CA LYS A 72 -32.85 15.98 37.72
C LYS A 72 -33.42 16.97 38.73
N VAL A 73 -32.80 18.15 38.85
CA VAL A 73 -33.41 19.33 39.47
C VAL A 73 -34.00 20.11 38.31
N GLU A 74 -35.31 19.92 38.09
CA GLU A 74 -36.10 20.82 37.26
C GLU A 74 -35.91 22.22 37.85
N SER A 75 -35.03 23.00 37.21
CA SER A 75 -34.78 24.36 37.62
C SER A 75 -35.98 25.14 37.12
N GLU A 76 -36.95 25.38 38.00
CA GLU A 76 -38.20 26.11 37.74
C GLU A 76 -37.99 27.44 37.00
N PHE A 77 -36.75 27.95 36.98
CA PHE A 77 -36.35 29.19 36.37
C PHE A 77 -35.25 29.04 35.30
N VAL A 78 -35.41 29.78 34.20
CA VAL A 78 -34.44 29.93 33.11
C VAL A 78 -33.86 31.35 33.16
N GLU A 79 -32.53 31.45 33.13
CA GLU A 79 -31.84 32.74 33.04
C GLU A 79 -31.99 33.36 31.65
N VAL A 80 -32.45 34.61 31.61
CA VAL A 80 -32.70 35.36 30.37
C VAL A 80 -31.77 36.55 30.21
N GLY A 81 -31.11 37.02 31.26
CA GLY A 81 -30.19 38.15 31.15
C GLY A 81 -29.44 38.47 32.44
N TYR A 82 -28.41 39.31 32.34
CA TYR A 82 -27.55 39.69 33.46
C TYR A 82 -27.52 41.21 33.66
N ILE A 83 -27.72 41.67 34.89
CA ILE A 83 -27.69 43.09 35.24
C ILE A 83 -26.24 43.57 35.31
N SER A 84 -25.85 44.37 34.32
CA SER A 84 -24.46 44.79 34.11
C SER A 84 -24.09 46.11 34.78
N SER A 85 -25.00 47.09 34.83
CA SER A 85 -24.76 48.40 35.43
C SER A 85 -26.07 49.13 35.69
N VAL A 86 -26.01 50.24 36.43
CA VAL A 86 -27.13 51.20 36.53
C VAL A 86 -27.18 52.13 35.33
N HIS A 87 -28.33 52.75 35.09
CA HIS A 87 -28.57 53.74 34.04
C HIS A 87 -29.44 54.90 34.58
N GLY A 88 -29.09 56.14 34.21
CA GLY A 88 -29.84 57.33 34.64
C GLY A 88 -29.82 57.61 36.16
N LEU A 89 -30.67 58.54 36.58
CA LEU A 89 -30.84 58.94 37.99
C LEU A 89 -32.13 58.37 38.62
N GLN A 90 -32.99 57.74 37.83
CA GLN A 90 -34.33 57.27 38.23
C GLN A 90 -34.39 55.76 38.48
N GLY A 91 -33.29 55.17 38.97
CA GLY A 91 -33.24 53.74 39.31
C GLY A 91 -33.26 52.76 38.13
N GLU A 92 -33.04 53.22 36.89
CA GLU A 92 -32.99 52.33 35.73
C GLU A 92 -31.72 51.45 35.75
N ILE A 93 -31.79 50.27 35.13
CA ILE A 93 -30.68 49.32 35.06
C ILE A 93 -30.40 48.88 33.63
N ARG A 94 -29.16 48.47 33.38
CA ARG A 94 -28.70 47.94 32.09
C ARG A 94 -28.52 46.42 32.16
N VAL A 95 -29.30 45.71 31.35
CA VAL A 95 -29.27 44.25 31.24
C VAL A 95 -28.59 43.81 29.95
N LYS A 96 -27.67 42.85 30.07
CA LYS A 96 -27.14 42.10 28.92
C LYS A 96 -28.06 40.91 28.65
N PRO A 97 -28.66 40.80 27.46
CA PRO A 97 -29.53 39.69 27.12
C PRO A 97 -28.71 38.38 27.08
N ASN A 98 -29.26 37.32 27.66
CA ASN A 98 -28.83 35.94 27.54
C ASN A 98 -30.03 35.09 27.07
N THR A 99 -30.74 35.62 26.07
CA THR A 99 -31.95 35.04 25.48
C THR A 99 -32.08 35.54 24.05
N ASP A 100 -32.72 34.72 23.23
CA ASP A 100 -32.99 35.02 21.83
C ASP A 100 -34.25 35.84 21.59
N PHE A 101 -35.07 35.98 22.63
CA PHE A 101 -36.30 36.76 22.60
C PHE A 101 -36.21 37.99 23.50
N PRO A 102 -35.16 38.84 23.38
CA PRO A 102 -34.97 39.94 24.33
C PRO A 102 -36.11 40.96 24.26
N GLU A 103 -36.74 41.15 23.10
CA GLU A 103 -37.90 42.04 22.95
C GLU A 103 -39.09 41.56 23.79
N LEU A 104 -39.48 40.29 23.64
CA LEU A 104 -40.52 39.66 24.45
C LEU A 104 -40.19 39.70 25.95
N ARG A 105 -38.93 39.42 26.31
CA ARG A 105 -38.54 39.31 27.73
C ARG A 105 -38.41 40.65 28.44
N PHE A 106 -38.02 41.70 27.72
CA PHE A 106 -37.58 42.96 28.31
C PHE A 106 -38.40 44.19 27.90
N ALA A 107 -39.18 44.15 26.81
CA ALA A 107 -40.02 45.29 26.44
C ALA A 107 -41.38 45.26 27.15
N GLU A 108 -41.95 44.07 27.34
CA GLU A 108 -43.29 43.90 27.92
C GLU A 108 -43.26 43.98 29.46
N PRO A 109 -44.08 44.86 30.07
CA PRO A 109 -44.23 44.91 31.53
C PRO A 109 -44.74 43.58 32.10
N GLY A 110 -44.33 43.25 33.32
CA GLY A 110 -44.81 42.05 34.01
C GLY A 110 -43.84 41.48 35.04
N ILE A 111 -44.22 40.36 35.64
CA ILE A 111 -43.46 39.72 36.71
C ILE A 111 -42.20 39.05 36.15
N ARG A 112 -41.06 39.26 36.81
CA ARG A 112 -39.77 38.60 36.55
C ARG A 112 -39.14 38.18 37.88
N TRP A 113 -38.09 37.37 37.81
CA TRP A 113 -37.36 36.92 39.01
C TRP A 113 -35.90 37.35 38.95
N LEU A 114 -35.37 37.85 40.07
CA LEU A 114 -33.97 38.16 40.22
C LEU A 114 -33.30 37.14 41.10
N ARG A 115 -32.22 36.55 40.59
CA ARG A 115 -31.29 35.74 41.36
C ARG A 115 -30.13 36.60 41.81
N GLN A 116 -29.98 36.70 43.14
CA GLN A 116 -28.89 37.43 43.78
C GLN A 116 -28.10 36.49 44.68
N GLN A 117 -26.77 36.67 44.73
CA GLN A 117 -25.92 36.03 45.71
C GLN A 117 -25.63 37.01 46.84
N PHE A 118 -26.16 36.73 48.04
CA PHE A 118 -25.88 37.51 49.24
C PHE A 118 -25.24 36.61 50.29
N SER A 119 -24.02 36.96 50.74
CA SER A 119 -23.28 36.21 51.77
C SER A 119 -23.13 34.71 51.49
N GLY A 120 -22.94 34.32 50.23
CA GLY A 120 -22.78 32.92 49.81
C GLY A 120 -24.07 32.10 49.73
N LYS A 121 -25.24 32.71 49.96
CA LYS A 121 -26.55 32.09 49.72
C LYS A 121 -27.24 32.72 48.51
N GLU A 122 -27.82 31.87 47.68
CA GLU A 122 -28.61 32.25 46.52
C GLU A 122 -30.06 32.52 46.93
N THR A 123 -30.57 33.70 46.58
CA THR A 123 -31.96 34.08 46.82
C THR A 123 -32.61 34.50 45.51
N ILE A 124 -33.78 33.94 45.22
CA ILE A 124 -34.62 34.32 44.09
C ILE A 124 -35.75 35.20 44.62
N ARG A 125 -35.89 36.41 44.08
CA ARG A 125 -36.92 37.38 44.47
C ARG A 125 -37.75 37.80 43.25
N GLU A 126 -39.05 37.91 43.44
CA GLU A 126 -39.97 38.47 42.45
C GLU A 126 -39.81 39.99 42.31
N VAL A 127 -39.78 40.47 41.08
CA VAL A 127 -39.76 41.89 40.72
C VAL A 127 -40.73 42.18 39.58
N GLU A 128 -41.38 43.32 39.63
CA GLU A 128 -42.27 43.80 38.56
C GLU A 128 -41.47 44.65 37.58
N LEU A 129 -41.38 44.23 36.32
CA LEU A 129 -40.86 45.03 35.22
C LEU A 129 -41.94 46.04 34.80
N VAL A 130 -41.64 47.33 34.93
CA VAL A 130 -42.58 48.43 34.62
C VAL A 130 -42.37 48.95 33.21
N GLU A 131 -41.11 49.10 32.80
CA GLU A 131 -40.74 49.56 31.47
C GLU A 131 -39.42 48.90 31.06
N GLY A 132 -39.29 48.55 29.79
CA GLY A 132 -37.98 48.27 29.23
C GLY A 132 -37.85 48.62 27.77
N ARG A 133 -36.65 49.04 27.39
CA ARG A 133 -36.33 49.49 26.03
C ARG A 133 -34.92 49.08 25.63
N GLY A 134 -34.76 48.76 24.35
CA GLY A 134 -33.43 48.50 23.78
C GLY A 134 -32.57 49.76 23.81
N HIS A 135 -31.30 49.63 24.19
CA HIS A 135 -30.36 50.74 24.11
C HIS A 135 -29.96 50.97 22.64
N PRO A 136 -30.19 52.15 22.05
CA PRO A 136 -29.79 52.41 20.67
C PRO A 136 -28.29 52.16 20.47
N GLY A 137 -27.93 51.34 19.49
CA GLY A 137 -26.54 51.04 19.13
C GLY A 137 -25.76 50.12 20.09
N GLN A 138 -26.38 49.56 21.14
CA GLN A 138 -25.74 48.59 22.04
C GLN A 138 -26.59 47.33 22.17
N LYS A 139 -25.96 46.15 22.27
CA LYS A 139 -26.66 44.87 22.56
C LYS A 139 -27.03 44.75 24.04
N THR A 140 -27.68 45.78 24.60
CA THR A 140 -28.10 45.84 25.99
C THR A 140 -29.46 46.50 26.11
N TRP A 141 -30.20 46.14 27.14
CA TRP A 141 -31.53 46.64 27.44
C TRP A 141 -31.51 47.54 28.67
N ILE A 142 -32.32 48.59 28.67
CA ILE A 142 -32.55 49.46 29.82
C ILE A 142 -33.89 49.07 30.42
N LEU A 143 -33.92 48.65 31.68
CA LEU A 143 -35.14 48.24 32.39
C LEU A 143 -35.40 49.14 33.59
N LYS A 144 -36.68 49.32 33.91
CA LYS A 144 -37.16 49.94 35.15
C LYS A 144 -38.04 48.94 35.91
N PHE A 145 -37.67 48.64 37.14
CA PHE A 145 -38.46 47.79 38.03
C PHE A 145 -39.34 48.63 38.97
N GLY A 146 -40.48 48.08 39.37
CA GLY A 146 -41.36 48.66 40.38
C GLY A 146 -40.69 48.67 41.75
N GLY A 147 -40.72 49.81 42.43
CA GLY A 147 -40.13 49.98 43.77
C GLY A 147 -38.61 50.21 43.79
N ILE A 148 -37.99 50.54 42.66
CA ILE A 148 -36.58 50.93 42.54
C ILE A 148 -36.51 52.27 41.82
N ASP A 149 -36.43 53.35 42.60
CA ASP A 149 -36.53 54.73 42.08
C ASP A 149 -35.22 55.51 42.23
N THR A 150 -34.27 54.98 43.00
CA THR A 150 -32.97 55.62 43.26
C THR A 150 -31.79 54.84 42.66
N VAL A 151 -30.70 55.56 42.38
CA VAL A 151 -29.46 54.95 41.84
C VAL A 151 -28.83 53.99 42.86
N GLU A 152 -28.94 54.30 44.14
CA GLU A 152 -28.44 53.50 45.25
C GLU A 152 -29.14 52.14 45.32
N GLU A 153 -30.46 52.09 45.14
CA GLU A 153 -31.24 50.85 45.09
C GLU A 153 -30.89 50.04 43.83
N ALA A 154 -30.81 50.68 42.67
CA ALA A 154 -30.45 50.02 41.42
C ALA A 154 -29.02 49.42 41.46
N LYS A 155 -28.08 50.08 42.16
CA LYS A 155 -26.70 49.56 42.35
C LYS A 155 -26.67 48.23 43.10
N GLN A 156 -27.62 47.99 44.01
CA GLN A 156 -27.70 46.72 44.75
C GLN A 156 -28.10 45.54 43.84
N LEU A 157 -28.71 45.81 42.68
CA LEU A 157 -29.08 44.78 41.72
C LEU A 157 -27.97 44.42 40.72
N VAL A 158 -26.94 45.25 40.60
CA VAL A 158 -25.83 44.99 39.67
C VAL A 158 -25.12 43.69 40.07
N GLY A 159 -24.97 42.77 39.11
CA GLY A 159 -24.45 41.43 39.37
C GLY A 159 -25.52 40.33 39.47
N SER A 160 -26.81 40.70 39.48
CA SER A 160 -27.91 39.74 39.55
C SER A 160 -28.27 39.19 38.17
N SER A 161 -28.76 37.95 38.12
CA SER A 161 -29.34 37.35 36.92
C SER A 161 -30.85 37.54 36.91
N LEU A 162 -31.40 37.92 35.76
CA LEU A 162 -32.83 37.98 35.50
C LEU A 162 -33.29 36.62 34.98
N LEU A 163 -34.36 36.10 35.56
CA LEU A 163 -34.92 34.79 35.33
C LEU A 163 -36.40 34.88 34.93
N VAL A 164 -36.87 33.88 34.19
CA VAL A 164 -38.28 33.61 33.89
C VAL A 164 -38.61 32.17 34.27
N ARG A 165 -39.89 31.84 34.47
CA ARG A 165 -40.29 30.45 34.73
C ARG A 165 -40.07 29.59 33.49
N GLU A 166 -39.73 28.32 33.70
CA GLU A 166 -39.52 27.36 32.63
C GLU A 166 -40.79 27.11 31.81
N ASP A 167 -41.97 27.22 32.42
CA ASP A 167 -43.27 27.06 31.75
C ASP A 167 -43.63 28.23 30.82
N ASP A 168 -42.90 29.34 30.90
CA ASP A 168 -43.14 30.55 30.11
C ASP A 168 -42.33 30.53 28.79
N ARG A 169 -42.04 29.35 28.25
CA ARG A 169 -41.30 29.19 26.98
C ARG A 169 -42.18 29.63 25.80
N PRO A 170 -41.69 30.52 24.91
CA PRO A 170 -42.41 30.86 23.69
C PRO A 170 -42.62 29.64 22.79
N GLU A 171 -43.75 29.62 22.08
CA GLU A 171 -43.96 28.69 20.98
C GLU A 171 -42.97 29.00 19.86
N LEU A 172 -42.27 27.97 19.39
CA LEU A 172 -41.28 28.06 18.32
C LEU A 172 -41.94 27.85 16.94
N GLU A 173 -41.34 28.39 15.89
CA GLU A 173 -41.79 28.12 14.52
C GLU A 173 -41.46 26.67 14.10
N GLU A 174 -42.13 26.18 13.05
CA GLU A 174 -41.88 24.84 12.53
C GLU A 174 -40.43 24.69 12.04
N GLY A 175 -39.71 23.71 12.58
CA GLY A 175 -38.30 23.46 12.28
C GLY A 175 -37.32 24.17 13.23
N GLU A 176 -37.82 24.87 14.25
CA GLU A 176 -37.01 25.43 15.34
C GLU A 176 -37.10 24.55 16.60
N PHE A 177 -35.99 24.38 17.31
CA PHE A 177 -35.85 23.51 18.47
C PHE A 177 -35.00 24.16 19.56
N TYR A 178 -35.37 24.01 20.83
CA TYR A 178 -34.47 24.42 21.90
C TYR A 178 -33.26 23.49 21.96
N SER A 179 -32.04 24.04 22.00
CA SER A 179 -30.80 23.23 22.04
C SER A 179 -30.77 22.26 23.21
N ARG A 180 -31.40 22.61 24.34
CA ARG A 180 -31.55 21.75 25.52
C ARG A 180 -32.41 20.52 25.25
N ASP A 181 -33.44 20.66 24.42
CA ASP A 181 -34.38 19.57 24.14
C ASP A 181 -33.77 18.55 23.16
N LEU A 182 -32.75 18.97 22.39
CA LEU A 182 -31.96 18.10 21.50
C LEU A 182 -30.96 17.21 22.25
N LEU A 183 -30.60 17.56 23.49
CA LEU A 183 -29.65 16.77 24.29
C LEU A 183 -30.26 15.43 24.70
N GLY A 184 -29.48 14.36 24.54
CA GLY A 184 -29.90 13.00 24.85
C GLY A 184 -30.81 12.34 23.81
N MET A 185 -31.04 12.99 22.66
CA MET A 185 -31.78 12.37 21.56
C MET A 185 -30.97 11.24 20.91
N ARG A 186 -31.65 10.13 20.56
CA ARG A 186 -31.05 9.02 19.81
C ARG A 186 -30.92 9.40 18.34
N VAL A 187 -29.79 9.05 17.73
CA VAL A 187 -29.45 9.34 16.34
C VAL A 187 -29.47 8.05 15.54
N THR A 188 -30.24 8.02 14.45
CA THR A 188 -30.35 6.85 13.55
C THR A 188 -30.11 7.23 12.10
N LEU A 189 -29.64 6.29 11.28
CA LEU A 189 -29.50 6.46 9.84
C LEU A 189 -30.86 6.41 9.15
N LYS A 190 -31.19 7.41 8.32
CA LYS A 190 -32.46 7.43 7.60
C LYS A 190 -32.59 6.30 6.57
N GLU A 191 -31.48 5.93 5.93
CA GLU A 191 -31.47 4.91 4.86
C GLU A 191 -31.64 3.49 5.39
N THR A 192 -30.97 3.16 6.50
CA THR A 192 -30.88 1.79 7.03
C THR A 192 -31.70 1.59 8.31
N GLY A 193 -32.09 2.67 9.00
CA GLY A 193 -32.70 2.63 10.32
C GLY A 193 -31.72 2.24 11.44
N GLU A 194 -30.42 2.10 11.14
CA GLU A 194 -29.43 1.65 12.11
C GLU A 194 -29.14 2.72 13.18
N PRO A 195 -28.93 2.31 14.45
CA PRO A 195 -28.53 3.22 15.50
C PRO A 195 -27.10 3.71 15.26
N VAL A 196 -26.90 5.03 15.36
CA VAL A 196 -25.61 5.68 15.22
C VAL A 196 -25.05 6.04 16.60
N GLY A 197 -25.89 6.59 17.48
CA GLY A 197 -25.46 7.03 18.80
C GLY A 197 -26.44 8.00 19.47
N THR A 198 -25.94 8.81 20.41
CA THR A 198 -26.75 9.76 21.19
C THR A 198 -26.13 11.17 21.17
N VAL A 199 -26.97 12.21 21.05
CA VAL A 199 -26.52 13.60 21.14
C VAL A 199 -26.08 13.93 22.56
N VAL A 200 -24.81 14.32 22.73
CA VAL A 200 -24.25 14.71 24.03
C VAL A 200 -24.14 16.23 24.21
N ASN A 201 -24.06 16.99 23.12
CA ASN A 201 -23.93 18.45 23.18
C ASN A 201 -24.33 19.13 21.86
N VAL A 202 -24.64 20.43 21.90
CA VAL A 202 -24.96 21.27 20.74
C VAL A 202 -24.11 22.55 20.80
N PHE A 203 -23.39 22.85 19.73
CA PHE A 203 -22.50 24.01 19.64
C PHE A 203 -22.93 24.97 18.54
N SER A 204 -23.18 26.22 18.90
CA SER A 204 -23.48 27.27 17.94
C SER A 204 -22.20 27.91 17.41
N THR A 205 -21.92 27.74 16.11
CA THR A 205 -20.72 28.28 15.46
C THR A 205 -20.96 29.59 14.70
N GLY A 206 -22.16 30.16 14.83
CA GLY A 206 -22.59 31.40 14.16
C GLY A 206 -22.96 31.23 12.68
N ALA A 207 -22.61 30.11 12.04
CA ALA A 207 -23.06 29.77 10.69
C ALA A 207 -24.12 28.64 10.71
N ASN A 208 -23.76 27.47 11.24
CA ASN A 208 -24.67 26.35 11.50
C ASN A 208 -24.35 25.75 12.87
N ASP A 209 -25.35 25.19 13.54
CA ASP A 209 -25.13 24.46 14.78
C ASP A 209 -24.47 23.10 14.50
N LEU A 210 -23.64 22.66 15.45
CA LEU A 210 -22.94 21.37 15.39
C LEU A 210 -23.42 20.51 16.56
N LEU A 211 -24.03 19.37 16.24
CA LEU A 211 -24.30 18.32 17.21
C LEU A 211 -23.02 17.56 17.51
N GLN A 212 -22.78 17.28 18.77
CA GLN A 212 -21.79 16.31 19.21
C GLN A 212 -22.53 15.00 19.52
N VAL A 213 -22.22 13.95 18.77
CA VAL A 213 -22.87 12.64 18.89
C VAL A 213 -21.86 11.63 19.42
N MET A 214 -22.22 10.93 20.49
CA MET A 214 -21.46 9.80 21.01
C MET A 214 -21.91 8.53 20.30
N LEU A 215 -20.99 7.89 19.58
CA LEU A 215 -21.27 6.68 18.81
C LEU A 215 -21.44 5.45 19.72
N ASP A 216 -22.38 4.59 19.35
CA ASP A 216 -22.57 3.32 20.06
C ASP A 216 -21.44 2.32 19.71
N PRO A 217 -20.93 1.55 20.69
CA PRO A 217 -19.83 0.60 20.49
C PRO A 217 -20.19 -0.58 19.57
N SER A 218 -21.48 -0.79 19.27
CA SER A 218 -21.98 -1.82 18.37
C SER A 218 -22.01 -1.40 16.89
N VAL A 219 -21.69 -0.14 16.57
CA VAL A 219 -21.61 0.31 15.17
C VAL A 219 -20.41 -0.36 14.51
N LYS A 220 -20.69 -1.35 13.65
CA LYS A 220 -19.68 -2.06 12.85
C LYS A 220 -19.11 -1.10 11.80
N THR A 221 -18.05 -0.39 12.13
CA THR A 221 -17.15 0.13 11.10
C THR A 221 -16.34 -1.04 10.52
N PRO A 222 -16.19 -1.18 9.20
CA PRO A 222 -15.33 -2.19 8.61
C PRO A 222 -13.86 -1.80 8.84
N ASP A 223 -13.24 -2.37 9.88
CA ASP A 223 -11.80 -2.26 10.09
C ASP A 223 -11.06 -3.50 9.54
N HIS A 224 -10.12 -3.26 8.62
CA HIS A 224 -9.23 -4.25 8.00
C HIS A 224 -8.12 -4.80 8.93
N THR A 225 -8.25 -4.69 10.24
CA THR A 225 -7.25 -5.22 11.16
C THR A 225 -7.93 -5.77 12.40
N GLY A 226 -8.18 -7.08 12.38
CA GLY A 226 -8.80 -7.83 13.47
C GLY A 226 -7.94 -7.87 14.73
N ASN A 227 -8.02 -6.83 15.54
CA ASN A 227 -7.63 -6.88 16.94
C ASN A 227 -8.77 -6.29 17.80
N PRO A 228 -9.35 -7.05 18.74
CA PRO A 228 -10.26 -6.49 19.72
C PRO A 228 -9.47 -5.61 20.68
N LYS A 229 -9.92 -4.37 20.93
CA LYS A 229 -9.34 -3.53 21.99
C LYS A 229 -10.22 -3.50 23.22
N SER A 230 -9.49 -3.58 24.32
CA SER A 230 -9.82 -3.63 25.72
C SER A 230 -10.80 -2.57 26.22
N GLU A 231 -11.67 -3.05 27.08
CA GLU A 231 -12.51 -2.31 28.02
C GLU A 231 -11.68 -1.36 28.88
N THR A 232 -11.81 -0.05 28.66
CA THR A 232 -11.46 0.95 29.68
C THR A 232 -12.29 2.22 29.45
N GLY A 233 -13.40 2.33 30.20
CA GLY A 233 -14.11 3.59 30.48
C GLY A 233 -15.18 4.05 29.48
N VAL A 234 -16.41 3.54 29.63
CA VAL A 234 -17.79 4.10 29.43
C VAL A 234 -18.12 5.14 28.31
N SER A 235 -17.20 5.73 27.56
CA SER A 235 -17.52 6.75 26.55
C SER A 235 -17.16 6.28 25.14
N GLY A 236 -18.16 6.10 24.28
CA GLY A 236 -17.96 5.82 22.86
C GLY A 236 -17.29 7.00 22.11
N PRO A 237 -16.79 6.78 20.88
CA PRO A 237 -16.16 7.84 20.09
C PRO A 237 -17.13 8.98 19.77
N LEU A 238 -16.64 10.22 19.85
CA LEU A 238 -17.45 11.43 19.58
C LEU A 238 -17.31 11.88 18.13
N VAL A 239 -18.42 12.22 17.50
CA VAL A 239 -18.52 12.74 16.12
C VAL A 239 -19.26 14.07 16.10
N TRP A 240 -18.82 14.97 15.22
CA TRP A 240 -19.48 16.24 14.94
C TRP A 240 -20.42 16.11 13.74
N VAL A 241 -21.70 16.43 13.93
CA VAL A 241 -22.74 16.37 12.89
C VAL A 241 -23.36 17.75 12.73
N PRO A 242 -23.24 18.41 11.56
CA PRO A 242 -23.90 19.69 11.34
C PRO A 242 -25.43 19.54 11.38
N PHE A 243 -26.09 20.38 12.19
CA PHE A 243 -27.54 20.42 12.33
C PHE A 243 -28.17 21.26 11.23
N VAL A 244 -28.29 20.66 10.05
CA VAL A 244 -28.91 21.26 8.87
C VAL A 244 -29.89 20.27 8.26
N GLU A 245 -31.00 20.73 7.69
CA GLU A 245 -32.07 19.87 7.13
C GLU A 245 -31.54 18.81 6.15
N ALA A 246 -30.51 19.14 5.36
CA ALA A 246 -29.88 18.21 4.43
C ALA A 246 -29.20 17.00 5.12
N ILE A 247 -28.73 17.17 6.35
CA ILE A 247 -28.03 16.14 7.14
C ILE A 247 -28.94 15.57 8.23
N VAL A 248 -29.82 16.38 8.83
CA VAL A 248 -30.77 15.99 9.88
C VAL A 248 -32.19 16.33 9.40
N PRO A 249 -32.76 15.55 8.47
CA PRO A 249 -34.05 15.86 7.85
C PRO A 249 -35.28 15.61 8.75
N ASN A 250 -35.15 14.85 9.83
CA ASN A 250 -36.28 14.52 10.70
C ASN A 250 -35.87 14.49 12.18
N VAL A 251 -36.63 15.19 13.00
CA VAL A 251 -36.45 15.30 14.45
C VAL A 251 -37.81 15.04 15.11
N ASP A 252 -37.94 13.92 15.81
CA ASP A 252 -39.17 13.53 16.52
C ASP A 252 -38.99 13.80 18.02
N MET A 253 -39.61 14.88 18.49
CA MET A 253 -39.55 15.31 19.88
C MET A 253 -40.30 14.37 20.83
N ASN A 254 -41.35 13.69 20.35
CA ASN A 254 -42.14 12.78 21.17
C ASN A 254 -41.37 11.48 21.46
N LYS A 255 -40.65 10.96 20.46
CA LYS A 255 -39.84 9.74 20.59
C LYS A 255 -38.42 9.98 21.11
N ARG A 256 -37.99 11.25 21.15
CA ARG A 256 -36.60 11.68 21.40
C ARG A 256 -35.61 11.01 20.44
N GLU A 257 -35.95 11.05 19.15
CA GLU A 257 -35.18 10.45 18.06
C GLU A 257 -34.95 11.44 16.91
N MET A 258 -33.77 11.41 16.30
CA MET A 258 -33.46 12.16 15.09
C MET A 258 -32.85 11.24 14.04
N GLN A 259 -33.25 11.45 12.79
CA GLN A 259 -32.74 10.71 11.65
C GLN A 259 -31.73 11.56 10.90
N ILE A 260 -30.59 10.94 10.53
CA ILE A 260 -29.51 11.60 9.80
C ILE A 260 -29.25 10.95 8.44
N THR A 261 -28.82 11.77 7.49
CA THR A 261 -28.35 11.38 6.16
C THR A 261 -26.91 11.92 5.97
N PRO A 262 -25.92 11.34 6.66
CA PRO A 262 -24.56 11.86 6.65
C PRO A 262 -23.88 11.61 5.29
N PRO A 263 -23.12 12.58 4.73
CA PRO A 263 -22.23 12.32 3.61
C PRO A 263 -21.22 11.21 3.95
N LYS A 264 -20.78 10.46 2.92
CA LYS A 264 -19.79 9.38 3.08
C LYS A 264 -18.54 9.89 3.82
N GLY A 265 -18.14 9.16 4.87
CA GLY A 265 -16.96 9.47 5.68
C GLY A 265 -17.18 10.50 6.80
N LEU A 266 -18.35 11.16 6.92
CA LEU A 266 -18.60 12.14 8.00
C LEU A 266 -18.41 11.52 9.40
N LEU A 267 -18.95 10.30 9.60
CA LEU A 267 -18.84 9.57 10.87
C LEU A 267 -17.41 9.10 11.17
N GLU A 268 -16.52 9.10 10.17
CA GLU A 268 -15.12 8.67 10.29
C GLU A 268 -14.15 9.84 10.55
N LEU A 269 -14.57 11.09 10.33
CA LEU A 269 -13.69 12.27 10.37
C LEU A 269 -13.01 12.50 11.73
N ASN A 270 -13.64 12.05 12.82
CA ASN A 270 -13.13 12.23 14.19
C ASN A 270 -12.67 10.93 14.86
N LEU A 271 -12.84 9.79 14.19
CA LEU A 271 -12.28 8.53 14.63
C LEU A 271 -10.75 8.64 14.49
N ARG A 272 -10.07 8.95 15.60
CA ARG A 272 -8.61 9.04 15.65
C ARG A 272 -8.02 7.63 15.51
N SER A 273 -7.98 7.10 14.29
CA SER A 273 -7.53 5.75 13.95
C SER A 273 -6.03 5.46 14.18
N HIS A 274 -5.28 6.35 14.82
CA HIS A 274 -3.84 6.18 14.98
C HIS A 274 -3.33 6.63 16.35
N GLU A 275 -2.97 5.66 17.19
CA GLU A 275 -2.24 5.82 18.47
C GLU A 275 -0.89 6.53 18.32
N ARG A 276 -0.36 6.61 17.10
CA ARG A 276 0.97 7.18 16.82
C ARG A 276 0.98 8.69 16.94
N SER A 277 1.99 9.21 17.64
CA SER A 277 2.18 10.65 17.87
C SER A 277 2.40 11.41 16.54
N LYS A 278 2.04 12.70 16.49
CA LYS A 278 2.27 13.57 15.31
C LYS A 278 3.75 13.59 14.90
N LYS A 279 4.66 13.46 15.88
CA LYS A 279 6.11 13.36 15.67
C LYS A 279 6.49 12.07 14.93
N GLU A 280 5.94 10.93 15.35
CA GLU A 280 6.19 9.64 14.70
C GLU A 280 5.69 9.59 13.26
N ARG A 281 4.49 10.13 13.00
CA ARG A 281 3.94 10.19 11.63
C ARG A 281 4.85 10.98 10.69
N ARG A 282 5.29 12.17 11.12
CA ARG A 282 6.25 13.00 10.36
C ARG A 282 7.59 12.29 10.14
N GLN A 283 8.09 11.57 11.14
CA GLN A 283 9.32 10.78 10.99
C GLN A 283 9.16 9.64 9.99
N LEU A 284 8.03 8.92 10.02
CA LEU A 284 7.74 7.85 9.07
C LEU A 284 7.61 8.41 7.65
N GLU A 285 6.85 9.48 7.47
CA GLU A 285 6.72 10.19 6.19
C GLU A 285 8.08 10.64 5.65
N TRP A 286 8.93 11.21 6.50
CA TRP A 286 10.28 11.61 6.13
C TRP A 286 11.15 10.40 5.73
N LYS A 287 11.12 9.31 6.50
CA LYS A 287 11.83 8.06 6.17
C LYS A 287 11.36 7.51 4.82
N GLN A 288 10.05 7.45 4.60
CA GLN A 288 9.47 7.00 3.33
C GLN A 288 9.86 7.91 2.16
N ARG A 289 9.83 9.23 2.37
CA ARG A 289 10.25 10.20 1.34
C ARG A 289 11.73 10.09 1.00
N ARG A 290 12.59 9.86 1.99
CA ARG A 290 14.02 9.62 1.80
C ARG A 290 14.29 8.30 1.09
N LYS A 291 13.57 7.22 1.42
CA LYS A 291 13.65 5.91 0.74
C LYS A 291 13.26 6.05 -0.73
N PHE A 292 12.13 6.72 -1.01
CA PHE A 292 11.66 7.01 -2.36
C PHE A 292 12.66 7.85 -3.15
N GLN A 293 13.21 8.93 -2.57
CA GLN A 293 14.22 9.76 -3.24
C GLN A 293 15.48 8.97 -3.59
N ARG A 294 15.97 8.12 -2.69
CA ARG A 294 17.13 7.24 -2.97
C ARG A 294 16.86 6.29 -4.14
N ARG A 295 15.68 5.66 -4.16
CA ARG A 295 15.25 4.79 -5.26
C ARG A 295 15.16 5.54 -6.58
N LEU A 296 14.55 6.71 -6.58
CA LEU A 296 14.46 7.56 -7.78
C LEU A 296 15.84 7.96 -8.32
N ILE A 297 16.79 8.29 -7.45
CA ILE A 297 18.17 8.61 -7.85
C ILE A 297 18.86 7.37 -8.44
N ALA A 298 18.69 6.20 -7.82
CA ALA A 298 19.25 4.94 -8.32
C ALA A 298 18.67 4.58 -9.69
N ALA A 299 17.35 4.68 -9.86
CA ALA A 299 16.68 4.46 -11.15
C ALA A 299 17.20 5.43 -12.22
N LYS A 300 17.35 6.72 -11.88
CA LYS A 300 17.88 7.73 -12.81
C LYS A 300 19.31 7.45 -13.25
N LYS A 301 20.17 7.08 -12.29
CA LYS A 301 21.55 6.71 -12.55
C LYS A 301 21.62 5.51 -13.50
N LYS A 302 20.82 4.49 -13.24
CA LYS A 302 20.77 3.25 -14.04
C LYS A 302 20.29 3.49 -15.47
N LEU A 303 19.24 4.28 -15.68
CA LEU A 303 18.82 4.66 -17.04
C LEU A 303 19.87 5.49 -17.78
N HIS A 304 20.63 6.33 -17.07
CA HIS A 304 21.73 7.08 -17.69
C HIS A 304 22.86 6.13 -18.12
N GLU A 305 23.21 5.15 -17.29
CA GLU A 305 24.20 4.09 -17.60
C GLU A 305 23.77 3.21 -18.79
N MET A 306 22.46 3.03 -19.01
CA MET A 306 21.89 2.26 -20.13
C MET A 306 21.56 3.11 -21.36
N GLU A 307 21.76 4.43 -21.30
CA GLU A 307 21.39 5.38 -22.36
C GLU A 307 19.87 5.39 -22.69
N GLN A 308 19.03 5.18 -21.67
CA GLN A 308 17.56 5.10 -21.77
C GLN A 308 16.88 6.28 -21.07
N GLN A 309 17.36 7.51 -21.29
CA GLN A 309 16.87 8.69 -20.56
C GLN A 309 15.43 9.09 -20.94
N HIS A 310 14.89 8.61 -22.06
CA HIS A 310 13.49 8.87 -22.44
C HIS A 310 12.49 8.31 -21.42
N VAL A 311 12.85 7.24 -20.70
CA VAL A 311 12.03 6.69 -19.60
C VAL A 311 11.86 7.71 -18.45
N PHE A 312 12.73 8.73 -18.33
CA PHE A 312 12.58 9.79 -17.32
C PHE A 312 11.27 10.56 -17.42
N HIS A 313 10.69 10.62 -18.62
CA HIS A 313 9.40 11.25 -18.83
C HIS A 313 8.34 10.63 -17.92
N GLY A 314 8.41 9.31 -17.66
CA GLY A 314 7.47 8.64 -16.78
C GLY A 314 7.45 9.14 -15.34
N PHE A 315 8.60 9.60 -14.80
CA PHE A 315 8.65 10.16 -13.45
C PHE A 315 8.00 11.54 -13.31
N ARG A 316 7.73 12.23 -14.42
CA ARG A 316 7.04 13.53 -14.42
C ARG A 316 5.53 13.36 -14.28
N PHE A 317 5.00 12.19 -14.61
CA PHE A 317 3.57 11.90 -14.61
C PHE A 317 3.24 10.83 -13.57
N GLY A 318 1.97 10.71 -13.23
CA GLY A 318 1.47 9.70 -12.29
C GLY A 318 1.59 10.05 -10.81
N GLN A 319 0.82 9.32 -10.01
CA GLN A 319 0.77 9.44 -8.57
C GLN A 319 2.07 8.95 -7.91
N LYS A 320 2.19 9.14 -6.59
CA LYS A 320 3.39 8.70 -5.85
C LYS A 320 3.62 7.19 -5.94
N ALA A 321 2.55 6.38 -5.91
CA ALA A 321 2.64 4.92 -6.01
C ALA A 321 3.16 4.49 -7.40
N GLN A 322 2.59 5.02 -8.47
CA GLN A 322 3.00 4.77 -9.86
C GLN A 322 4.48 5.13 -10.10
N ARG A 323 4.93 6.28 -9.62
CA ARG A 323 6.35 6.67 -9.73
C ARG A 323 7.28 5.78 -8.91
N SER A 324 6.79 5.23 -7.79
CA SER A 324 7.55 4.25 -7.00
C SER A 324 7.66 2.93 -7.74
N LEU A 325 6.56 2.46 -8.34
CA LEU A 325 6.53 1.25 -9.16
C LEU A 325 7.53 1.34 -10.31
N LEU A 326 7.50 2.43 -11.09
CA LEU A 326 8.46 2.66 -12.18
C LEU A 326 9.91 2.64 -11.68
N ALA A 327 10.18 3.32 -10.54
CA ALA A 327 11.52 3.33 -9.97
C ALA A 327 11.98 1.95 -9.53
N ASP A 328 11.09 1.16 -8.92
CA ASP A 328 11.38 -0.20 -8.47
C ASP A 328 11.63 -1.14 -9.68
N GLN A 329 10.82 -1.04 -10.75
CA GLN A 329 11.05 -1.78 -12.00
C GLN A 329 12.43 -1.48 -12.61
N ILE A 330 12.76 -0.19 -12.79
CA ILE A 330 14.05 0.22 -13.38
C ILE A 330 15.23 -0.24 -12.52
N VAL A 331 15.12 -0.11 -11.19
CA VAL A 331 16.16 -0.57 -10.27
C VAL A 331 16.31 -2.09 -10.34
N GLY A 332 15.22 -2.84 -10.58
CA GLY A 332 15.22 -4.28 -10.76
C GLY A 332 15.89 -4.79 -12.05
N VAL A 333 15.81 -4.04 -13.16
CA VAL A 333 16.34 -4.49 -14.48
C VAL A 333 17.79 -4.97 -14.41
N ASN A 334 18.11 -6.18 -14.84
CA ASN A 334 19.50 -6.63 -14.92
C ASN A 334 20.26 -5.93 -16.08
N SER A 335 20.88 -4.78 -15.81
CA SER A 335 21.49 -3.93 -16.84
C SER A 335 22.68 -4.59 -17.54
N LYS A 336 23.43 -5.46 -16.85
CA LYS A 336 24.53 -6.23 -17.45
C LYS A 336 24.00 -7.27 -18.45
N LEU A 337 22.94 -7.98 -18.06
CA LEU A 337 22.28 -8.96 -18.92
C LEU A 337 21.63 -8.29 -20.13
N LEU A 338 20.97 -7.16 -19.93
CA LEU A 338 20.40 -6.34 -21.01
C LEU A 338 21.48 -5.92 -22.01
N GLN A 339 22.59 -5.31 -21.55
CA GLN A 339 23.69 -4.90 -22.43
C GLN A 339 24.26 -6.07 -23.24
N GLN A 340 24.43 -7.22 -22.61
CA GLN A 340 24.87 -8.43 -23.30
C GLN A 340 23.85 -8.89 -24.35
N ALA A 341 22.57 -8.88 -24.04
CA ALA A 341 21.52 -9.29 -24.96
C ALA A 341 21.49 -8.40 -26.21
N LEU A 342 21.58 -7.08 -26.03
CA LEU A 342 21.61 -6.12 -27.14
C LEU A 342 22.87 -6.31 -28.01
N GLN A 343 24.04 -6.51 -27.39
CA GLN A 343 25.30 -6.80 -28.13
C GLN A 343 25.23 -8.09 -28.95
N ASN A 344 24.63 -9.15 -28.42
CA ASN A 344 24.49 -10.42 -29.12
C ASN A 344 23.61 -10.28 -30.37
N ILE A 345 22.53 -9.49 -30.29
CA ILE A 345 21.62 -9.26 -31.41
C ILE A 345 22.28 -8.42 -32.50
N GLU A 346 23.07 -7.42 -32.12
CA GLU A 346 23.80 -6.58 -33.07
C GLU A 346 24.88 -7.36 -33.84
N LEU A 347 25.56 -8.29 -33.16
CA LEU A 347 26.62 -9.12 -33.76
C LEU A 347 26.08 -10.31 -34.56
N SER A 348 24.85 -10.77 -34.29
CA SER A 348 24.27 -11.96 -34.92
C SER A 348 23.50 -11.61 -36.19
N SER A 349 24.18 -11.64 -37.35
CA SER A 349 23.54 -11.48 -38.67
C SER A 349 22.73 -12.72 -39.12
N GLN A 350 22.87 -13.86 -38.43
CA GLN A 350 22.11 -15.08 -38.70
C GLN A 350 20.97 -15.25 -37.69
N ARG A 351 19.83 -15.73 -38.19
CA ARG A 351 18.70 -16.17 -37.37
C ARG A 351 19.16 -17.39 -36.55
N TRP A 352 19.52 -17.17 -35.30
CA TRP A 352 19.80 -18.27 -34.38
C TRP A 352 18.56 -19.15 -34.25
N SER A 353 18.64 -20.37 -34.77
CA SER A 353 17.63 -21.41 -34.58
C SER A 353 18.15 -22.36 -33.52
N SER A 354 17.54 -22.32 -32.33
CA SER A 354 17.96 -23.18 -31.22
C SER A 354 17.86 -24.66 -31.57
N SER A 355 16.84 -25.07 -32.33
CA SER A 355 16.68 -26.46 -32.79
C SER A 355 17.81 -26.90 -33.73
N GLU A 356 18.28 -26.04 -34.63
CA GLU A 356 19.42 -26.31 -35.51
C GLU A 356 20.74 -26.35 -34.73
N PHE A 357 20.94 -25.41 -33.81
CA PHE A 357 22.12 -25.41 -32.94
C PHE A 357 22.20 -26.67 -32.07
N ILE A 358 21.07 -27.09 -31.50
CA ILE A 358 20.97 -28.28 -30.68
C ILE A 358 21.22 -29.52 -31.53
N SER A 359 20.50 -29.72 -32.64
CA SER A 359 20.69 -30.88 -33.52
C SER A 359 22.12 -31.00 -34.08
N THR A 360 22.73 -29.88 -34.48
CA THR A 360 24.12 -29.88 -34.98
C THR A 360 25.16 -30.18 -33.90
N LYS A 361 24.93 -29.81 -32.64
CA LYS A 361 25.81 -30.21 -31.52
C LYS A 361 25.57 -31.66 -31.09
N LEU A 362 24.31 -32.08 -30.99
CA LEU A 362 23.95 -33.44 -30.56
C LEU A 362 24.38 -34.51 -31.57
N THR A 363 24.30 -34.23 -32.88
CA THR A 363 24.81 -35.16 -33.91
C THR A 363 26.32 -35.41 -33.79
N LYS A 364 27.08 -34.47 -33.23
CA LYS A 364 28.53 -34.61 -32.98
C LYS A 364 28.87 -35.37 -31.70
N LEU A 365 27.88 -35.67 -30.85
CA LEU A 365 28.05 -36.28 -29.52
C LEU A 365 28.04 -37.82 -29.52
N GLY A 366 28.03 -38.46 -30.69
CA GLY A 366 27.69 -39.88 -30.88
C GLY A 366 28.34 -40.93 -29.96
N GLN A 367 29.52 -40.71 -29.38
CA GLN A 367 30.14 -41.65 -28.43
C GLN A 367 29.66 -41.50 -26.96
N ARG A 368 28.91 -40.45 -26.63
CA ARG A 368 28.42 -40.13 -25.27
C ARG A 368 26.89 -40.04 -25.17
N THR A 369 26.20 -40.72 -26.08
CA THR A 369 24.74 -40.83 -26.09
C THR A 369 24.31 -42.20 -25.58
N LEU A 370 23.51 -42.21 -24.52
CA LEU A 370 22.85 -43.40 -23.98
C LEU A 370 21.41 -43.44 -24.48
N LYS A 371 20.99 -44.59 -25.02
CA LYS A 371 19.61 -44.78 -25.48
C LYS A 371 18.84 -45.60 -24.45
N VAL A 372 17.71 -45.09 -23.98
CA VAL A 372 16.90 -45.69 -22.92
C VAL A 372 15.46 -45.82 -23.42
N SER A 373 14.82 -46.97 -23.19
CA SER A 373 13.39 -47.12 -23.49
C SER A 373 12.54 -46.49 -22.38
N LYS A 374 11.43 -45.83 -22.75
CA LYS A 374 10.45 -45.22 -21.82
C LYS A 374 9.96 -46.23 -20.77
N LYS A 375 9.87 -47.52 -21.12
CA LYS A 375 9.49 -48.62 -20.21
C LYS A 375 10.47 -48.85 -19.05
N CYS A 376 11.75 -48.50 -19.22
CA CYS A 376 12.77 -48.65 -18.19
C CYS A 376 12.71 -47.52 -17.14
N LEU A 377 11.90 -46.48 -17.37
CA LEU A 377 11.85 -45.28 -16.52
C LEU A 377 10.65 -45.30 -15.54
N THR A 378 9.67 -46.20 -15.73
CA THR A 378 8.39 -46.19 -14.99
C THR A 378 8.26 -47.25 -13.89
N THR A 379 9.24 -48.14 -13.67
CA THR A 379 9.12 -49.18 -12.62
C THR A 379 10.49 -49.71 -12.17
N PRO A 380 10.84 -49.71 -10.86
CA PRO A 380 12.04 -50.37 -10.34
C PRO A 380 11.86 -51.90 -10.14
N GLY A 381 10.97 -52.55 -10.90
CA GLY A 381 10.34 -53.81 -10.45
C GLY A 381 10.38 -55.01 -11.38
N SER A 382 10.96 -54.95 -12.58
CA SER A 382 11.08 -56.13 -13.44
C SER A 382 12.56 -56.45 -13.70
N GLU A 383 13.03 -57.54 -13.10
CA GLU A 383 14.32 -58.18 -13.32
C GLU A 383 14.45 -58.69 -14.78
N GLU A 384 14.47 -57.80 -15.77
CA GLU A 384 14.79 -58.18 -17.16
C GLU A 384 15.64 -57.11 -17.84
N LYS A 385 16.90 -57.01 -17.39
CA LYS A 385 18.14 -57.13 -18.19
C LYS A 385 19.29 -56.46 -17.43
N LEU A 386 20.42 -57.17 -17.39
CA LEU A 386 21.75 -56.69 -17.02
C LEU A 386 22.23 -55.61 -18.01
N ASP A 387 21.56 -54.47 -18.02
CA ASP A 387 21.89 -53.32 -18.86
C ASP A 387 22.54 -52.25 -17.99
N SER A 388 23.62 -51.65 -18.48
CA SER A 388 24.36 -50.53 -17.86
C SER A 388 23.47 -49.37 -17.42
N ASN A 389 22.25 -49.27 -17.96
CA ASN A 389 21.23 -48.32 -17.56
C ASN A 389 20.82 -48.44 -16.09
N PHE A 390 20.69 -49.67 -15.57
CA PHE A 390 20.24 -49.89 -14.19
C PHE A 390 21.29 -49.42 -13.17
N GLU A 391 22.56 -49.75 -13.41
CA GLU A 391 23.68 -49.27 -12.57
C GLU A 391 23.77 -47.74 -12.53
N LEU A 392 23.52 -47.08 -13.67
CA LEU A 392 23.49 -45.61 -13.74
C LEU A 392 22.28 -45.05 -12.97
N GLN A 393 21.11 -45.66 -13.09
CA GLN A 393 19.92 -45.24 -12.36
C GLN A 393 20.10 -45.37 -10.84
N GLU A 394 20.62 -46.51 -10.35
CA GLU A 394 20.94 -46.70 -8.93
C GLU A 394 21.96 -45.68 -8.42
N LYS A 395 23.01 -45.42 -9.22
CA LYS A 395 24.00 -44.39 -8.89
C LYS A 395 23.37 -43.00 -8.79
N GLY A 396 22.44 -42.66 -9.70
CA GLY A 396 21.68 -41.42 -9.64
C GLY A 396 20.85 -41.30 -8.36
N LEU A 397 20.05 -42.33 -8.05
CA LEU A 397 19.24 -42.38 -6.84
C LEU A 397 20.09 -42.26 -5.56
N HIS A 398 21.25 -42.91 -5.53
CA HIS A 398 22.19 -42.83 -4.40
C HIS A 398 22.79 -41.43 -4.20
N LEU A 399 23.04 -40.68 -5.28
CA LEU A 399 23.49 -39.30 -5.18
C LEU A 399 22.38 -38.39 -4.64
N MET A 400 21.13 -38.62 -5.05
CA MET A 400 19.98 -37.88 -4.57
C MET A 400 19.72 -38.09 -3.08
N SER A 401 19.71 -39.35 -2.61
CA SER A 401 19.50 -39.67 -1.18
C SER A 401 20.60 -39.12 -0.27
N LYS A 402 21.80 -38.86 -0.82
CA LYS A 402 22.90 -38.19 -0.14
C LYS A 402 22.82 -36.65 -0.17
N GLY A 403 21.77 -36.08 -0.75
CA GLY A 403 21.62 -34.63 -0.90
C GLY A 403 22.65 -34.01 -1.86
N LYS A 404 23.20 -34.77 -2.81
CA LYS A 404 24.20 -34.28 -3.78
C LYS A 404 23.61 -33.57 -4.99
N MET A 405 22.30 -33.49 -5.08
CA MET A 405 21.57 -32.92 -6.21
C MET A 405 20.58 -31.87 -5.72
N ALA A 406 20.47 -30.76 -6.44
CA ALA A 406 19.39 -29.79 -6.31
C ALA A 406 18.52 -29.79 -7.58
N ILE A 407 17.24 -29.51 -7.42
CA ILE A 407 16.25 -29.51 -8.51
C ILE A 407 15.75 -28.08 -8.73
N VAL A 408 15.77 -27.62 -9.97
CA VAL A 408 15.20 -26.36 -10.41
C VAL A 408 14.06 -26.66 -11.38
N LEU A 409 12.83 -26.39 -10.94
CA LEU A 409 11.63 -26.54 -11.75
C LEU A 409 11.25 -25.19 -12.35
N PHE A 410 11.23 -25.12 -13.68
CA PHE A 410 10.77 -23.95 -14.43
C PHE A 410 9.30 -24.14 -14.79
N VAL A 411 8.45 -23.29 -14.21
CA VAL A 411 7.00 -23.31 -14.42
C VAL A 411 6.67 -22.32 -15.52
N ASN A 412 6.19 -22.82 -16.65
CA ASN A 412 5.81 -21.99 -17.79
C ASN A 412 4.44 -21.33 -17.55
N ASP A 413 4.29 -20.12 -18.07
CA ASP A 413 3.00 -19.41 -18.10
C ASP A 413 2.06 -20.10 -19.11
N SER A 414 1.10 -20.88 -18.60
CA SER A 414 0.15 -21.66 -19.41
C SER A 414 -0.77 -20.80 -20.29
N GLU A 415 -0.78 -19.47 -20.13
CA GLU A 415 -1.66 -18.58 -20.91
C GLU A 415 -1.17 -18.30 -22.34
N LYS A 416 0.03 -18.76 -22.73
CA LYS A 416 0.62 -18.43 -24.05
C LYS A 416 0.05 -19.19 -25.25
N HIS A 417 -0.81 -20.20 -25.07
CA HIS A 417 -1.37 -20.97 -26.17
C HIS A 417 -2.85 -20.65 -26.47
N GLY A 418 -3.12 -19.37 -26.74
CA GLY A 418 -4.27 -18.96 -27.53
C GLY A 418 -3.97 -19.11 -29.04
N ARG A 419 -3.97 -20.33 -29.59
CA ARG A 419 -4.09 -20.54 -31.04
C ARG A 419 -5.07 -21.66 -31.38
N CYS A 420 -6.11 -21.26 -32.12
CA CYS A 420 -7.17 -22.07 -32.70
C CYS A 420 -6.68 -23.32 -33.45
N SER A 421 -7.28 -24.46 -33.14
CA SER A 421 -7.92 -25.31 -34.16
C SER A 421 -8.88 -26.34 -33.53
N VAL A 422 -10.18 -26.06 -33.73
CA VAL A 422 -11.38 -26.93 -33.67
C VAL A 422 -11.80 -27.50 -32.29
N PRO A 423 -13.02 -27.17 -31.81
CA PRO A 423 -13.61 -27.81 -30.64
C PRO A 423 -14.43 -29.04 -31.04
N GLU A 424 -14.06 -30.23 -30.55
CA GLU A 424 -14.97 -31.38 -30.49
C GLU A 424 -15.17 -31.81 -29.03
N LEU A 425 -16.29 -31.35 -28.48
CA LEU A 425 -17.21 -32.02 -27.55
C LEU A 425 -16.61 -33.07 -26.59
N VAL A 426 -16.18 -32.61 -25.42
CA VAL A 426 -16.58 -33.19 -24.12
C VAL A 426 -16.64 -32.05 -23.10
N ASP A 427 -17.80 -31.88 -22.46
CA ASP A 427 -17.96 -30.98 -21.32
C ASP A 427 -16.96 -31.37 -20.20
N SER A 428 -15.94 -30.54 -20.02
CA SER A 428 -15.10 -30.53 -18.82
C SER A 428 -14.54 -29.12 -18.66
N GLU A 429 -15.15 -28.33 -17.78
CA GLU A 429 -14.55 -27.08 -17.29
C GLU A 429 -13.30 -27.41 -16.46
N SER A 430 -12.17 -27.63 -17.13
CA SER A 430 -10.85 -27.55 -16.49
C SER A 430 -9.81 -27.09 -17.52
N ALA A 431 -9.76 -25.77 -17.77
CA ALA A 431 -8.51 -25.19 -18.22
C ALA A 431 -7.48 -25.47 -17.10
N GLY A 432 -6.58 -26.42 -17.33
CA GLY A 432 -5.65 -26.89 -16.31
C GLY A 432 -4.70 -25.79 -15.89
N ASN A 433 -4.83 -25.29 -14.67
CA ASN A 433 -3.84 -24.38 -14.09
C ASN A 433 -2.49 -25.13 -13.96
N SER A 434 -1.37 -24.50 -14.32
CA SER A 434 0.01 -24.97 -14.10
C SER A 434 0.22 -25.61 -12.70
N THR A 435 -0.49 -25.07 -11.70
CA THR A 435 -0.50 -25.52 -10.29
C THR A 435 -1.16 -26.88 -10.06
N SER A 436 -2.20 -27.27 -10.80
CA SER A 436 -2.85 -28.58 -10.62
C SER A 436 -1.99 -29.72 -11.13
N PHE A 437 -1.29 -29.49 -12.24
CA PHE A 437 -0.31 -30.44 -12.76
C PHE A 437 0.88 -30.57 -11.81
N LEU A 438 1.43 -29.46 -11.31
CA LEU A 438 2.50 -29.46 -10.31
C LEU A 438 2.11 -30.24 -9.04
N GLN A 439 0.90 -30.04 -8.55
CA GLN A 439 0.39 -30.79 -7.41
C GLN A 439 0.40 -32.29 -7.69
N THR A 440 -0.07 -32.70 -8.88
CA THR A 440 -0.07 -34.10 -9.31
C THR A 440 1.37 -34.65 -9.40
N LEU A 441 2.28 -33.90 -10.02
CA LEU A 441 3.69 -34.26 -10.16
C LEU A 441 4.39 -34.47 -8.81
N LEU A 442 4.13 -33.59 -7.84
CA LEU A 442 4.71 -33.65 -6.50
C LEU A 442 4.05 -34.71 -5.60
N SER A 443 2.77 -35.02 -5.83
CA SER A 443 1.98 -35.96 -5.02
C SER A 443 2.11 -37.42 -5.45
N ASP A 444 2.19 -37.68 -6.76
CA ASP A 444 2.24 -39.03 -7.35
C ASP A 444 3.63 -39.69 -7.25
N ASP A 445 4.58 -39.11 -6.52
CA ASP A 445 6.00 -39.51 -6.52
C ASP A 445 6.60 -39.62 -7.94
N ARG A 446 6.05 -38.90 -8.93
CA ARG A 446 6.53 -38.92 -10.34
C ARG A 446 7.89 -38.27 -10.51
N ILE A 447 8.30 -37.39 -9.59
CA ILE A 447 9.70 -36.96 -9.45
C ILE A 447 10.62 -38.17 -9.12
N SER A 448 10.03 -39.34 -8.85
CA SER A 448 10.68 -40.63 -8.56
C SER A 448 11.65 -40.54 -7.37
N LEU A 449 11.49 -39.51 -6.55
CA LEU A 449 12.20 -39.28 -5.31
C LEU A 449 11.34 -39.78 -4.15
N LYS A 450 11.85 -40.80 -3.46
CA LYS A 450 11.24 -41.32 -2.24
C LYS A 450 11.00 -40.19 -1.24
N LYS A 451 9.84 -40.19 -0.58
CA LYS A 451 9.47 -39.12 0.37
C LYS A 451 10.51 -38.91 1.46
N GLU A 452 11.20 -39.97 1.87
CA GLU A 452 12.27 -39.92 2.87
C GLU A 452 13.49 -39.12 2.39
N ASP A 453 13.77 -39.14 1.09
CA ASP A 453 14.94 -38.48 0.51
C ASP A 453 14.67 -36.99 0.22
N ARG A 454 13.40 -36.56 0.10
CA ARG A 454 13.00 -35.17 -0.21
C ARG A 454 13.51 -34.15 0.80
N VAL A 455 13.65 -34.52 2.07
CA VAL A 455 14.22 -33.66 3.13
C VAL A 455 15.68 -33.29 2.84
N SER A 456 16.40 -34.13 2.10
CA SER A 456 17.81 -33.89 1.77
C SER A 456 17.99 -32.99 0.54
N VAL A 457 17.05 -33.04 -0.41
CA VAL A 457 17.15 -32.44 -1.75
C VAL A 457 16.65 -30.99 -1.74
N PRO A 458 17.49 -30.01 -2.11
CA PRO A 458 17.04 -28.63 -2.28
C PRO A 458 16.20 -28.47 -3.56
N LEU A 459 15.11 -27.71 -3.46
CA LEU A 459 14.16 -27.47 -4.55
C LEU A 459 13.99 -25.97 -4.81
N ILE A 460 14.11 -25.56 -6.07
CA ILE A 460 13.99 -24.18 -6.51
C ILE A 460 12.89 -24.12 -7.57
N MET A 461 11.85 -23.34 -7.32
CA MET A 461 10.76 -23.08 -8.24
C MET A 461 11.01 -21.73 -8.91
N VAL A 462 11.02 -21.69 -10.24
CA VAL A 462 11.11 -20.46 -11.03
C VAL A 462 9.79 -20.30 -11.79
N SER A 463 9.06 -19.21 -11.52
CA SER A 463 7.75 -18.96 -12.12
C SER A 463 7.51 -17.48 -12.38
N PRO A 464 6.50 -17.12 -13.19
CA PRO A 464 6.04 -15.74 -13.30
C PRO A 464 5.67 -15.15 -11.93
N ALA A 465 5.90 -13.84 -11.76
CA ALA A 465 5.62 -13.09 -10.52
C ALA A 465 4.24 -13.34 -9.91
N HIS A 466 3.22 -13.49 -10.76
CA HIS A 466 1.84 -13.65 -10.33
C HIS A 466 1.54 -15.08 -9.80
N GLU A 467 2.36 -16.07 -10.17
CA GLU A 467 2.22 -17.46 -9.70
C GLU A 467 2.99 -17.75 -8.41
N VAL A 468 4.03 -16.96 -8.10
CA VAL A 468 4.91 -17.20 -6.93
C VAL A 468 4.11 -17.39 -5.64
N HIS A 469 3.16 -16.49 -5.37
CA HIS A 469 2.35 -16.58 -4.15
C HIS A 469 1.40 -17.80 -4.15
N SER A 470 0.87 -18.17 -5.32
CA SER A 470 0.05 -19.37 -5.47
C SER A 470 0.86 -20.64 -5.20
N LEU A 471 2.12 -20.69 -5.64
CA LEU A 471 3.04 -21.80 -5.36
C LEU A 471 3.42 -21.87 -3.88
N GLU A 472 3.72 -20.74 -3.23
CA GLU A 472 3.98 -20.68 -1.79
C GLU A 472 2.80 -21.25 -0.97
N ASN A 473 1.57 -20.85 -1.33
CA ASN A 473 0.36 -21.35 -0.69
C ASN A 473 0.16 -22.84 -0.96
N LEU A 474 0.39 -23.31 -2.19
CA LEU A 474 0.31 -24.72 -2.56
C LEU A 474 1.26 -25.58 -1.73
N PHE A 475 2.51 -25.16 -1.54
CA PHE A 475 3.46 -25.88 -0.68
C PHE A 475 3.06 -25.84 0.79
N SER A 476 2.65 -24.67 1.29
CA SER A 476 2.26 -24.51 2.70
C SER A 476 1.04 -25.39 3.05
N ASN A 477 0.09 -25.52 2.13
CA ASN A 477 -1.12 -26.33 2.32
C ASN A 477 -0.88 -27.84 2.26
N HIS A 478 0.27 -28.29 1.74
CA HIS A 478 0.61 -29.70 1.55
C HIS A 478 1.86 -30.13 2.33
N ASP A 479 2.16 -29.46 3.46
CA ASP A 479 3.34 -29.75 4.30
C ASP A 479 4.65 -29.79 3.49
N HIS A 480 4.78 -28.84 2.57
CA HIS A 480 5.89 -28.71 1.63
C HIS A 480 6.20 -29.99 0.84
N PHE A 481 5.23 -30.89 0.64
CA PHE A 481 5.40 -32.17 -0.06
C PHE A 481 6.58 -33.01 0.46
N ALA A 482 6.83 -32.96 1.77
CA ALA A 482 7.96 -33.60 2.47
C ALA A 482 9.36 -33.06 2.13
N PHE A 483 9.47 -31.91 1.45
CA PHE A 483 10.73 -31.17 1.36
C PHE A 483 10.98 -30.38 2.65
N ASP A 484 12.26 -30.15 2.98
CA ASP A 484 12.63 -29.22 4.06
C ASP A 484 12.29 -27.78 3.63
N PRO A 485 11.39 -27.06 4.32
CA PRO A 485 10.99 -25.70 3.94
C PRO A 485 12.16 -24.72 3.84
N LYS A 486 13.26 -24.96 4.57
CA LYS A 486 14.48 -24.12 4.50
C LYS A 486 15.29 -24.34 3.23
N LYS A 487 15.00 -25.40 2.49
CA LYS A 487 15.66 -25.79 1.25
C LYS A 487 14.74 -25.65 0.03
N VAL A 488 13.59 -24.98 0.20
CA VAL A 488 12.66 -24.67 -0.88
C VAL A 488 12.71 -23.17 -1.15
N TRP A 489 12.98 -22.78 -2.40
CA TRP A 489 12.98 -21.39 -2.84
C TRP A 489 11.95 -21.18 -3.95
N PHE A 490 11.24 -20.05 -3.90
CA PHE A 490 10.35 -19.59 -4.96
C PHE A 490 10.92 -18.29 -5.53
N LEU A 491 11.22 -18.28 -6.82
CA LEU A 491 11.88 -17.18 -7.51
C LEU A 491 11.01 -16.68 -8.66
N GLU A 492 10.92 -15.36 -8.80
CA GLU A 492 10.38 -14.75 -10.00
C GLU A 492 11.33 -14.99 -11.19
N ASP A 493 10.76 -15.31 -12.35
CA ASP A 493 11.51 -15.44 -13.60
C ASP A 493 12.26 -14.14 -13.98
N GLU A 494 13.48 -14.27 -14.51
CA GLU A 494 14.27 -13.11 -14.93
C GLU A 494 13.60 -12.43 -16.12
N LYS A 495 13.37 -11.12 -16.01
CA LYS A 495 12.72 -10.31 -17.05
C LYS A 495 13.65 -9.23 -17.59
N LEU A 496 13.65 -9.08 -18.90
CA LEU A 496 14.32 -7.97 -19.57
C LEU A 496 13.31 -7.00 -20.18
N PRO A 497 13.67 -5.70 -20.26
CA PRO A 497 12.88 -4.73 -20.99
C PRO A 497 12.76 -5.10 -22.46
N VAL A 498 11.55 -4.94 -23.01
CA VAL A 498 11.32 -5.01 -24.45
C VAL A 498 11.86 -3.73 -25.08
N VAL A 499 12.56 -3.87 -26.21
CA VAL A 499 13.19 -2.74 -26.89
C VAL A 499 12.65 -2.53 -28.29
N SER A 500 12.80 -1.32 -28.82
CA SER A 500 12.42 -0.98 -30.20
C SER A 500 13.23 -1.79 -31.22
N ASN A 501 12.57 -2.23 -32.30
CA ASN A 501 13.20 -2.86 -33.45
C ASN A 501 13.75 -1.77 -34.40
N SER A 502 14.91 -1.19 -34.09
CA SER A 502 15.61 -0.23 -34.96
C SER A 502 16.69 -0.94 -35.76
N LEU A 503 16.34 -1.40 -36.97
CA LEU A 503 17.30 -1.98 -37.91
C LEU A 503 17.99 -0.85 -38.70
N GLY A 504 18.97 -0.17 -38.11
CA GLY A 504 19.75 0.83 -38.84
C GLY A 504 20.52 1.85 -38.00
N GLY A 505 21.84 1.70 -38.00
CA GLY A 505 22.83 2.79 -38.14
C GLY A 505 23.12 3.71 -36.94
N GLU A 506 22.12 4.31 -36.29
CA GLU A 506 22.40 5.45 -35.39
C GLU A 506 21.49 5.57 -34.16
N ASN A 507 20.44 4.75 -34.02
CA ASN A 507 19.58 4.77 -32.83
C ASN A 507 19.80 3.55 -31.95
N THR A 508 20.30 3.79 -30.73
CA THR A 508 20.30 2.80 -29.65
C THR A 508 18.89 2.28 -29.44
N GLN A 509 18.75 0.96 -29.31
CA GLN A 509 17.46 0.30 -29.08
C GLN A 509 16.82 0.89 -27.82
N LYS A 510 15.60 1.43 -27.94
CA LYS A 510 14.90 2.13 -26.86
C LYS A 510 13.99 1.18 -26.09
N ILE A 511 14.03 1.23 -24.76
CA ILE A 511 13.06 0.52 -23.90
C ILE A 511 11.65 1.03 -24.19
N LEU A 512 10.72 0.12 -24.46
CA LEU A 512 9.32 0.47 -24.69
C LEU A 512 8.59 0.62 -23.34
N MET A 513 7.65 1.57 -23.29
CA MET A 513 6.82 1.82 -22.11
C MET A 513 5.44 1.18 -22.34
N LYS A 514 4.98 0.36 -21.40
CA LYS A 514 3.61 -0.20 -21.43
C LYS A 514 2.57 0.87 -21.06
N SER A 515 2.93 1.75 -20.15
CA SER A 515 2.17 2.94 -19.76
C SER A 515 3.15 4.04 -19.32
N PRO A 516 2.70 5.28 -19.06
CA PRO A 516 3.61 6.35 -18.64
C PRO A 516 4.45 6.02 -17.39
N TRP A 517 4.03 5.05 -16.59
CA TRP A 517 4.67 4.67 -15.33
C TRP A 517 5.04 3.18 -15.25
N GLU A 518 5.06 2.47 -16.39
CA GLU A 518 5.38 1.04 -16.44
C GLU A 518 6.20 0.75 -17.70
N ILE A 519 7.37 0.12 -17.53
CA ILE A 519 8.16 -0.37 -18.67
C ILE A 519 7.58 -1.69 -19.19
N LEU A 520 7.65 -1.91 -20.50
CA LEU A 520 7.28 -3.19 -21.09
C LEU A 520 8.43 -4.19 -20.83
N GLN A 521 8.12 -5.34 -20.25
CA GLN A 521 9.10 -6.38 -19.91
C GLN A 521 8.57 -7.76 -20.27
N THR A 522 9.48 -8.65 -20.66
CA THR A 522 9.17 -10.04 -20.96
C THR A 522 10.18 -10.97 -20.30
N SER A 523 9.75 -12.21 -20.05
CA SER A 523 10.64 -13.26 -19.56
C SER A 523 11.82 -13.47 -20.50
N VAL A 524 13.01 -13.65 -19.93
CA VAL A 524 14.21 -14.05 -20.68
C VAL A 524 14.10 -15.49 -21.20
N GLY A 525 13.23 -16.30 -20.61
CA GLY A 525 13.15 -17.74 -20.88
C GLY A 525 14.10 -18.56 -20.01
N SER A 526 14.27 -19.84 -20.35
CA SER A 526 14.94 -20.84 -19.50
C SER A 526 16.40 -20.53 -19.19
N GLY A 527 17.11 -19.83 -20.08
CA GLY A 527 18.49 -19.38 -19.84
C GLY A 527 18.61 -18.33 -18.73
N GLY A 528 17.51 -17.64 -18.41
CA GLY A 528 17.43 -16.67 -17.30
C GLY A 528 17.70 -17.31 -15.93
N VAL A 529 17.44 -18.61 -15.77
CA VAL A 529 17.72 -19.36 -14.53
C VAL A 529 19.18 -19.23 -14.10
N ILE A 530 20.12 -19.21 -15.05
CA ILE A 530 21.55 -19.07 -14.74
C ILE A 530 21.81 -17.71 -14.08
N SER A 531 21.15 -16.64 -14.56
CA SER A 531 21.23 -15.29 -14.00
C SER A 531 20.70 -15.26 -12.57
N LEU A 532 19.50 -15.83 -12.36
CA LEU A 532 18.84 -15.91 -11.05
C LEU A 532 19.70 -16.63 -10.00
N LEU A 533 20.23 -17.80 -10.35
CA LEU A 533 21.06 -18.59 -9.43
C LEU A 533 22.35 -17.84 -9.04
N SER A 534 22.89 -17.02 -9.95
CA SER A 534 24.09 -16.21 -9.74
C SER A 534 23.83 -14.97 -8.87
N SER A 535 22.64 -14.37 -8.94
CA SER A 535 22.35 -13.10 -8.24
C SER A 535 21.94 -13.26 -6.77
N GLU A 536 21.35 -14.40 -6.39
CA GLU A 536 20.71 -14.59 -5.08
C GLU A 536 21.56 -15.36 -4.05
N ASN A 537 22.89 -15.45 -4.24
CA ASN A 537 23.82 -16.31 -3.46
C ASN A 537 23.36 -17.79 -3.37
N ILE A 538 22.46 -18.22 -4.26
CA ILE A 538 21.88 -19.57 -4.22
C ILE A 538 22.98 -20.59 -4.51
N LEU A 539 23.84 -20.35 -5.50
CA LEU A 539 24.94 -21.26 -5.80
C LEU A 539 25.89 -21.48 -4.62
N ASP A 540 26.16 -20.42 -3.84
CA ASP A 540 27.00 -20.52 -2.64
C ASP A 540 26.28 -21.34 -1.56
N ASN A 541 25.00 -21.09 -1.32
CA ASN A 541 24.19 -21.86 -0.38
C ASN A 541 24.12 -23.36 -0.77
N LEU A 542 23.89 -23.66 -2.05
CA LEU A 542 23.87 -25.05 -2.54
C LEU A 542 25.23 -25.72 -2.35
N SER A 543 26.33 -24.99 -2.59
CA SER A 543 27.68 -25.50 -2.35
C SER A 543 27.94 -25.77 -0.86
N GLU A 544 27.48 -24.91 0.04
CA GLU A 544 27.57 -25.12 1.50
C GLU A 544 26.75 -26.33 1.96
N MET A 545 25.63 -26.60 1.29
CA MET A 545 24.79 -27.78 1.52
C MET A 545 25.40 -29.07 0.95
N GLY A 546 26.54 -28.98 0.25
CA GLY A 546 27.25 -30.14 -0.30
C GLY A 546 26.65 -30.69 -1.59
N VAL A 547 25.83 -29.89 -2.28
CA VAL A 547 25.31 -30.19 -3.62
C VAL A 547 26.46 -30.23 -4.63
N GLU A 548 26.44 -31.21 -5.52
CA GLU A 548 27.42 -31.41 -6.59
C GLU A 548 26.81 -31.25 -7.99
N TYR A 549 25.48 -31.42 -8.11
CA TYR A 549 24.75 -31.34 -9.38
C TYR A 549 23.48 -30.52 -9.25
N ILE A 550 23.13 -29.77 -10.29
CA ILE A 550 21.86 -29.04 -10.41
C ILE A 550 21.11 -29.58 -11.61
N GLU A 551 19.90 -30.07 -11.39
CA GLU A 551 18.94 -30.38 -12.43
C GLU A 551 18.07 -29.17 -12.73
N ILE A 552 17.89 -28.87 -14.00
CA ILE A 552 17.06 -27.78 -14.50
C ILE A 552 16.11 -28.39 -15.53
N CYS A 553 14.82 -28.37 -15.23
CA CYS A 553 13.79 -28.95 -16.09
C CYS A 553 12.52 -28.10 -16.14
N SER A 554 11.84 -28.14 -17.27
CA SER A 554 10.50 -27.57 -17.41
C SER A 554 9.43 -28.55 -16.93
N VAL A 555 8.33 -27.98 -16.44
CA VAL A 555 7.21 -28.72 -15.89
C VAL A 555 6.19 -28.99 -16.99
N ASN A 556 6.13 -30.23 -17.48
CA ASN A 556 5.22 -30.65 -18.56
C ASN A 556 4.61 -32.03 -18.28
N GLU A 557 3.52 -32.36 -18.98
CA GLU A 557 2.75 -33.60 -18.79
C GLU A 557 3.57 -34.89 -18.93
N GLU A 558 4.62 -34.87 -19.75
CA GLU A 558 5.55 -35.98 -19.98
C GLU A 558 6.82 -35.94 -19.11
N PHE A 559 6.73 -35.46 -17.86
CA PHE A 559 7.88 -35.43 -16.97
C PHE A 559 8.43 -36.85 -16.71
N VAL A 560 9.72 -37.05 -16.99
CA VAL A 560 10.43 -38.31 -16.74
C VAL A 560 11.64 -38.04 -15.85
N SER A 561 11.84 -38.87 -14.82
CA SER A 561 12.88 -38.64 -13.81
C SER A 561 14.30 -38.72 -14.39
N GLY A 562 15.16 -37.78 -13.97
CA GLY A 562 16.53 -37.63 -14.49
C GLY A 562 17.57 -38.56 -13.87
N HIS A 563 17.19 -39.64 -13.20
CA HIS A 563 18.12 -40.48 -12.43
C HIS A 563 19.22 -41.11 -13.29
N SER A 564 18.83 -41.69 -14.42
CA SER A 564 19.77 -42.29 -15.38
C SER A 564 20.71 -41.25 -15.97
N LEU A 565 20.20 -40.03 -16.22
CA LEU A 565 21.01 -38.90 -16.68
C LEU A 565 22.02 -38.50 -15.60
N LEU A 566 21.61 -38.37 -14.34
CA LEU A 566 22.50 -38.02 -13.22
C LEU A 566 23.60 -39.07 -13.05
N GLY A 567 23.25 -40.35 -13.10
CA GLY A 567 24.20 -41.45 -13.06
C GLY A 567 25.23 -41.36 -14.18
N LEU A 568 24.78 -41.09 -15.41
CA LEU A 568 25.65 -40.94 -16.59
C LEU A 568 26.59 -39.73 -16.46
N VAL A 569 26.05 -38.58 -16.04
CA VAL A 569 26.84 -37.35 -15.81
C VAL A 569 27.93 -37.60 -14.78
N SER A 570 27.59 -38.28 -13.68
CA SER A 570 28.55 -38.62 -12.63
C SER A 570 29.59 -39.64 -13.09
N SER A 571 29.19 -40.67 -13.86
CA SER A 571 30.11 -41.71 -14.35
C SER A 571 31.07 -41.23 -15.42
N LEU A 572 30.66 -40.28 -16.26
CA LEU A 572 31.51 -39.71 -17.30
C LEU A 572 32.26 -38.45 -16.86
N GLU A 573 32.06 -38.00 -15.62
CA GLU A 573 32.55 -36.71 -15.10
C GLU A 573 32.23 -35.55 -16.06
N SER A 574 31.00 -35.57 -16.58
CA SER A 574 30.48 -34.56 -17.51
C SER A 574 30.14 -33.28 -16.77
N ASP A 575 30.30 -32.15 -17.46
CA ASP A 575 29.86 -30.85 -16.96
C ASP A 575 28.36 -30.62 -17.22
N VAL A 576 27.84 -31.19 -18.30
CA VAL A 576 26.44 -31.05 -18.73
C VAL A 576 25.87 -32.40 -19.18
N GLY A 577 24.70 -32.76 -18.67
CA GLY A 577 23.86 -33.83 -19.16
C GLY A 577 22.60 -33.28 -19.82
N ILE A 578 22.15 -33.90 -20.90
CA ILE A 578 20.92 -33.54 -21.61
C ILE A 578 20.03 -34.77 -21.75
N GLN A 579 18.76 -34.65 -21.38
CA GLN A 579 17.75 -35.67 -21.66
C GLN A 579 16.85 -35.19 -22.80
N ILE A 580 16.59 -36.07 -23.76
CA ILE A 580 15.83 -35.79 -24.98
C ILE A 580 14.85 -36.94 -25.18
N SER A 581 13.59 -36.62 -25.48
CA SER A 581 12.57 -37.62 -25.82
C SER A 581 12.25 -37.56 -27.32
N GLU A 582 12.05 -38.73 -27.92
CA GLU A 582 11.63 -38.87 -29.32
C GLU A 582 10.21 -38.30 -29.51
N GLY A 583 9.99 -37.44 -30.52
CA GLY A 583 8.67 -36.88 -30.86
C GLY A 583 8.38 -35.45 -30.38
N ILE A 584 9.28 -34.80 -29.62
CA ILE A 584 9.07 -33.41 -29.17
C ILE A 584 9.39 -32.43 -30.30
N GLU A 585 8.40 -31.66 -30.74
CA GLU A 585 8.56 -30.62 -31.76
C GLU A 585 9.24 -29.34 -31.24
N ASP A 586 9.08 -29.01 -29.95
CA ASP A 586 9.68 -27.82 -29.33
C ASP A 586 10.61 -28.14 -28.14
N ILE A 587 11.89 -28.25 -28.46
CA ILE A 587 12.96 -28.54 -27.48
C ILE A 587 13.19 -27.34 -26.54
N GLU A 588 12.76 -26.12 -26.91
CA GLU A 588 12.96 -24.94 -26.05
C GLU A 588 11.99 -24.88 -24.88
N GLU A 589 10.77 -25.39 -25.06
CA GLU A 589 9.74 -25.45 -24.03
C GLU A 589 9.88 -26.71 -23.15
N ASN A 590 10.45 -27.78 -23.70
CA ASN A 590 10.58 -29.09 -23.06
C ASN A 590 12.07 -29.45 -22.86
N PHE A 591 12.69 -28.87 -21.83
CA PHE A 591 14.10 -29.09 -21.52
C PHE A 591 14.28 -29.87 -20.22
N HIS A 592 15.31 -30.71 -20.21
CA HIS A 592 15.76 -31.43 -19.03
C HIS A 592 17.28 -31.58 -19.08
N MET A 593 17.96 -30.81 -18.24
CA MET A 593 19.41 -30.73 -18.23
C MET A 593 19.96 -30.86 -16.81
N ILE A 594 21.12 -31.51 -16.67
CA ILE A 594 21.86 -31.60 -15.42
C ILE A 594 23.20 -30.90 -15.59
N PHE A 595 23.60 -30.09 -14.62
CA PHE A 595 24.85 -29.35 -14.63
C PHE A 595 25.69 -29.73 -13.41
N SER A 596 26.99 -29.89 -13.59
CA SER A 596 27.90 -29.96 -12.45
C SER A 596 27.97 -28.58 -11.75
N MET A 597 28.06 -28.57 -10.42
CA MET A 597 28.18 -27.33 -9.64
C MET A 597 29.43 -26.53 -10.04
N LYS A 598 30.52 -27.23 -10.39
CA LYS A 598 31.76 -26.63 -10.92
C LYS A 598 31.49 -25.89 -12.22
N PHE A 599 30.76 -26.50 -13.15
CA PHE A 599 30.41 -25.87 -14.41
C PHE A 599 29.41 -24.73 -14.23
N MET A 600 28.39 -24.90 -13.39
CA MET A 600 27.42 -23.83 -13.12
C MET A 600 28.10 -22.59 -12.51
N SER A 601 29.03 -22.78 -11.58
CA SER A 601 29.85 -21.70 -11.01
C SER A 601 30.74 -21.01 -12.05
N LYS A 602 31.26 -21.77 -13.02
CA LYS A 602 32.02 -21.22 -14.16
C LYS A 602 31.10 -20.43 -15.09
N LEU A 603 29.89 -20.93 -15.37
CA LEU A 603 28.91 -20.31 -16.24
C LEU A 603 28.41 -18.99 -15.65
N ALA A 604 28.14 -18.95 -14.34
CA ALA A 604 27.77 -17.75 -13.60
C ALA A 604 28.81 -16.61 -13.73
N LYS A 605 30.11 -16.96 -13.83
CA LYS A 605 31.22 -16.01 -14.07
C LYS A 605 31.41 -15.66 -15.55
N GLN A 606 30.94 -16.53 -16.46
CA GLN A 606 31.10 -16.41 -17.91
C GLN A 606 29.77 -16.14 -18.62
N MET A 607 28.88 -15.36 -18.00
CA MET A 607 27.56 -15.02 -18.56
C MET A 607 27.64 -14.55 -20.01
N LYS A 608 28.68 -13.81 -20.39
CA LYS A 608 28.96 -13.33 -21.75
C LYS A 608 28.97 -14.40 -22.85
N LYS A 609 29.10 -15.68 -22.48
CA LYS A 609 29.05 -16.82 -23.42
C LYS A 609 27.63 -17.30 -23.71
N LEU A 610 26.66 -16.89 -22.90
CA LEU A 610 25.25 -17.15 -23.18
C LEU A 610 24.82 -16.33 -24.40
N GLN A 611 24.09 -17.00 -25.27
CA GLN A 611 23.62 -16.43 -26.51
C GLN A 611 22.17 -15.98 -26.35
N PHE A 612 21.96 -14.71 -26.63
CA PHE A 612 20.66 -14.07 -26.58
C PHE A 612 20.17 -13.85 -28.01
N HIS A 613 18.87 -13.93 -28.20
CA HIS A 613 18.21 -13.66 -29.47
C HIS A 613 17.10 -12.64 -29.28
N GLY A 614 16.88 -11.83 -30.31
CA GLY A 614 15.75 -10.90 -30.37
C GLY A 614 14.61 -11.55 -31.15
N ILE A 615 13.45 -11.69 -30.53
CA ILE A 615 12.24 -12.17 -31.18
C ILE A 615 11.43 -10.96 -31.63
N PRO A 616 11.29 -10.70 -32.95
CA PRO A 616 10.49 -9.58 -33.43
C PRO A 616 9.02 -9.80 -33.07
N LYS A 617 8.46 -8.83 -32.34
CA LYS A 617 7.07 -8.88 -31.86
C LYS A 617 6.37 -7.56 -32.11
N LEU A 618 5.05 -7.67 -32.25
CA LEU A 618 4.14 -6.56 -32.39
C LEU A 618 3.65 -6.20 -30.99
N ASN A 619 4.20 -5.14 -30.40
CA ASN A 619 3.87 -4.70 -29.05
C ASN A 619 3.29 -3.28 -29.08
N SER A 620 2.04 -3.15 -28.62
CA SER A 620 1.46 -1.86 -28.29
C SER A 620 2.21 -1.24 -27.13
N HIS A 621 2.50 0.05 -27.24
CA HIS A 621 3.26 0.78 -26.22
C HIS A 621 2.85 2.25 -26.22
N VAL A 622 3.33 2.99 -25.23
CA VAL A 622 3.18 4.44 -25.16
C VAL A 622 4.51 5.12 -25.40
N GLU A 623 4.49 6.25 -26.10
CA GLU A 623 5.67 7.10 -26.25
C GLU A 623 5.34 8.57 -26.02
N MET A 624 6.38 9.35 -25.75
CA MET A 624 6.28 10.78 -25.48
C MET A 624 6.49 11.54 -26.78
N VAL A 625 5.42 12.07 -27.36
CA VAL A 625 5.44 12.89 -28.59
C VAL A 625 4.94 14.29 -28.23
N GLU A 626 5.71 15.32 -28.56
CA GLU A 626 5.33 16.73 -28.32
C GLU A 626 4.91 17.08 -26.87
N LYS A 627 5.43 16.34 -25.88
CA LYS A 627 5.11 16.42 -24.44
C LYS A 627 3.78 15.78 -24.00
N GLU A 628 3.14 15.03 -24.88
CA GLU A 628 1.97 14.21 -24.59
C GLU A 628 2.31 12.72 -24.74
N TRP A 629 1.63 11.88 -23.95
CA TRP A 629 1.74 10.43 -24.08
C TRP A 629 0.77 9.96 -25.16
N VAL A 630 1.29 9.29 -26.17
CA VAL A 630 0.52 8.77 -27.30
C VAL A 630 0.60 7.26 -27.30
N ASP A 631 -0.55 6.60 -27.45
CA ASP A 631 -0.64 5.16 -27.66
C ASP A 631 -0.20 4.82 -29.09
N VAL A 632 0.75 3.90 -29.22
CA VAL A 632 1.26 3.42 -30.50
C VAL A 632 0.84 1.97 -30.69
N THR A 633 -0.01 1.75 -31.70
CA THR A 633 -0.48 0.43 -32.14
C THR A 633 0.17 0.08 -33.49
N PRO A 634 1.28 -0.67 -33.47
CA PRO A 634 2.04 -1.00 -34.68
C PRO A 634 1.28 -2.00 -35.58
N THR A 635 1.49 -1.91 -36.89
CA THR A 635 0.93 -2.85 -37.90
C THR A 635 1.92 -3.93 -38.33
N SER A 636 3.19 -3.80 -37.94
CA SER A 636 4.28 -4.75 -38.19
C SER A 636 5.17 -4.87 -36.94
N PRO A 637 6.03 -5.90 -36.83
CA PRO A 637 6.91 -6.07 -35.67
C PRO A 637 7.82 -4.86 -35.42
N ASN A 638 7.46 -4.07 -34.40
CA ASN A 638 8.13 -2.82 -34.00
C ASN A 638 9.09 -2.99 -32.82
N SER A 639 9.14 -4.18 -32.23
CA SER A 639 9.85 -4.44 -30.99
C SER A 639 10.62 -5.77 -31.03
N LEU A 640 11.58 -5.90 -30.14
CA LEU A 640 12.38 -7.10 -29.91
C LEU A 640 12.20 -7.54 -28.46
N GLU A 641 11.66 -8.75 -28.28
CA GLU A 641 11.68 -9.46 -27.00
C GLU A 641 13.00 -10.21 -26.89
N LEU A 642 13.73 -10.00 -25.79
CA LEU A 642 15.08 -10.53 -25.60
C LEU A 642 14.99 -11.89 -24.89
N GLY A 643 15.31 -12.96 -25.61
CA GLY A 643 15.26 -14.34 -25.12
C GLY A 643 16.63 -14.98 -25.00
N CYS A 644 16.75 -15.96 -24.09
CA CYS A 644 17.89 -16.84 -23.95
C CYS A 644 17.41 -18.24 -23.55
N SER A 645 17.80 -19.23 -24.35
CA SER A 645 17.54 -20.65 -24.06
C SER A 645 18.61 -21.23 -23.15
N ILE A 646 18.24 -22.15 -22.25
CA ILE A 646 19.17 -22.87 -21.36
C ILE A 646 20.24 -23.65 -22.15
N TYR A 647 19.93 -24.10 -23.37
CA TYR A 647 20.88 -24.77 -24.27
C TYR A 647 22.03 -23.86 -24.73
N SER A 648 21.88 -22.54 -24.62
CA SER A 648 22.98 -21.61 -24.91
C SER A 648 24.18 -21.79 -23.96
N SER A 649 23.97 -22.40 -22.79
CA SER A 649 25.04 -22.82 -21.87
C SER A 649 26.10 -23.71 -22.54
N LEU A 650 25.73 -24.46 -23.58
CA LEU A 650 26.63 -25.31 -24.35
C LEU A 650 27.71 -24.53 -25.12
N ASN A 651 27.58 -23.20 -25.28
CA ASN A 651 28.64 -22.36 -25.82
C ASN A 651 29.83 -22.20 -24.85
N ALA A 652 29.60 -22.41 -23.55
CA ALA A 652 30.64 -22.37 -22.53
C ALA A 652 31.22 -23.75 -22.18
N CYS A 653 30.61 -24.82 -22.69
CA CYS A 653 30.98 -26.21 -22.44
C CYS A 653 31.75 -26.80 -23.63
N SER A 654 32.75 -27.64 -23.34
CA SER A 654 33.42 -28.42 -24.37
C SER A 654 32.58 -29.66 -24.68
N LEU A 655 32.50 -30.06 -25.96
CA LEU A 655 31.63 -31.17 -26.37
C LEU A 655 32.02 -32.51 -25.71
N ASP A 656 33.27 -32.66 -25.31
CA ASP A 656 33.76 -33.82 -24.57
C ASP A 656 33.32 -33.86 -23.09
N LYS A 657 32.70 -32.79 -22.60
CA LYS A 657 32.13 -32.72 -21.25
C LYS A 657 30.59 -32.70 -21.27
N VAL A 658 30.00 -33.05 -22.40
CA VAL A 658 28.55 -33.18 -22.57
C VAL A 658 28.20 -34.67 -22.75
N CYS A 659 27.13 -35.13 -22.10
CA CYS A 659 26.54 -36.45 -22.34
C CYS A 659 25.02 -36.33 -22.56
N VAL A 660 24.45 -37.30 -23.26
CA VAL A 660 23.05 -37.26 -23.69
C VAL A 660 22.36 -38.56 -23.33
N VAL A 661 21.13 -38.47 -22.81
CA VAL A 661 20.21 -39.61 -22.67
C VAL A 661 19.05 -39.39 -23.64
N GLU A 662 18.90 -40.30 -24.59
CA GLU A 662 17.82 -40.31 -25.58
C GLU A 662 16.76 -41.33 -25.15
N ILE A 663 15.56 -40.84 -24.83
CA ILE A 663 14.41 -41.64 -24.45
C ILE A 663 13.65 -42.02 -25.73
N ARG A 664 13.48 -43.32 -25.95
CA ARG A 664 12.75 -43.92 -27.07
C ARG A 664 11.50 -44.63 -26.58
N GLU A 665 10.46 -44.65 -27.40
CA GLU A 665 9.19 -45.35 -27.07
C GLU A 665 9.35 -46.87 -26.89
#